data_AF-A0A7W5UHN2-F1
#
_entry.id   AF-A0A7W5UHN2-F1
#
_cell.length_a   1.000
_cell.length_b   1.000
_cell.length_c   1.000
_cell.angle_alpha   90.00
_cell.angle_beta   90.00
_cell.angle_gamma   90.00
#
_symmetry.space_group_name_H-M   'P 1'
#
loop_
_entity.id
_entity.type
_entity.pdbx_description
1 polymer ?
#
loop_
_entity_poly.entity_id
_entity_poly.type
_entity_poly.pdbx_seq_one_letter_code
_entity_poly.pdbx_strand_id
1 'polypeptide(L)'
;MKAKSILGLFALLLGLGATTTSCEDMLTPDLNRYAENFNGKDTVNFYLGILANVQDVVEQNTLLGELRGDLADTTMFTSDSIADIANFKRSADGENALLNRSAYYKVINQCNFYLSKVDTLASKNSIYYMRKEAAQVMLIRAWTYMQLVQNYGRVPYITKPVRSANTGWEKNPEAWATADNLLDLVKSDLEQALAYEKSYGLPNYGSFNTGAGNIQHANMLFRGDLVLGDLYLLRGASKSDFSKAAKHYYDYLKNAAALVSASYRASVVKFRLGSTEDYIPYSSNWTSLYSESSNVSKRSITEVPSAANTAFGTTLTRIPAIFGFDIHSSNSTTTNESSSSSSSSSSSSSSSSSTTTTSGKISLKANYKHRQVGPSQRFNAINKNLDYVFYEETADVITDVKHLDNGDARYYGTAPEVVTEGGRIRFIQKFGSTSSGNPWPTSFSFRYVIDLYRTNQVYLRLAEALNRSGYPHLAFSILRGGLNGQRIPGLKKDTIYNDTERTKYITSVIDSTTVERDMIGIDADELVRFHADADFADFSLSEPPFTKNIGINELGGGLYKEQDKQNTYFVLVAQRILDEANRMNNMSAGVRAHARKLLSTLAPTGPTHLDTLRWSYTEVTAPSVSDANPLEIDAVEDLISDECARELGFEGYRFADLCRFARHKNSDTSGRFTATHGTSWMAWQIARRSTNLKLYEQPNVYNTTLYNTLMTQSNWYLRNPHE
;
A
#
# COMPACT_ATOMS: atom_id res chain seq x y z
N MET A 1 -34.91 -12.59 39.85
CA MET A 1 -35.84 -12.59 38.69
C MET A 1 -35.09 -13.13 37.48
N LYS A 2 -35.72 -14.04 36.74
CA LYS A 2 -35.08 -15.02 35.84
C LYS A 2 -34.35 -14.38 34.64
N ALA A 3 -33.17 -14.91 34.36
CA ALA A 3 -32.37 -14.67 33.16
C ALA A 3 -33.16 -15.00 31.89
N LYS A 4 -33.17 -14.08 30.91
CA LYS A 4 -33.57 -14.37 29.53
C LYS A 4 -32.36 -14.14 28.64
N SER A 5 -31.95 -15.23 28.01
CA SER A 5 -30.87 -15.37 27.05
C SER A 5 -31.04 -14.43 25.84
N ILE A 6 -30.00 -13.65 25.54
CA ILE A 6 -29.82 -12.81 24.33
C ILE A 6 -28.94 -13.54 23.28
N LEU A 7 -28.64 -14.82 23.48
CA LEU A 7 -27.80 -15.61 22.57
C LEU A 7 -28.48 -15.97 21.23
N GLY A 8 -29.75 -15.60 21.02
CA GLY A 8 -30.50 -15.93 19.80
C GLY A 8 -30.44 -14.91 18.66
N LEU A 9 -29.90 -13.70 18.88
CA LEU A 9 -29.97 -12.61 17.87
C LEU A 9 -28.67 -12.37 17.08
N PHE A 10 -27.55 -12.99 17.47
CA PHE A 10 -26.29 -12.93 16.72
C PHE A 10 -26.07 -14.11 15.76
N ALA A 11 -26.88 -15.16 15.86
CA ALA A 11 -26.85 -16.31 14.94
C ALA A 11 -27.67 -16.09 13.65
N LEU A 12 -28.41 -14.99 13.52
CA LEU A 12 -29.27 -14.71 12.35
C LEU A 12 -28.61 -13.84 11.27
N LEU A 13 -27.30 -13.57 11.40
CA LEU A 13 -26.45 -12.96 10.35
C LEU A 13 -25.55 -13.99 9.65
N LEU A 14 -25.69 -15.27 10.00
CA LEU A 14 -24.99 -16.40 9.42
C LEU A 14 -26.01 -17.48 9.07
N GLY A 15 -26.43 -17.55 7.81
CA GLY A 15 -27.24 -18.67 7.32
C GLY A 15 -28.44 -18.24 6.50
N LEU A 16 -28.18 -17.95 5.22
CA LEU A 16 -29.07 -18.28 4.11
C LEU A 16 -28.17 -18.51 2.89
N GLY A 17 -27.27 -19.49 3.01
CA GLY A 17 -26.61 -20.11 1.86
C GLY A 17 -27.61 -21.09 1.24
N ALA A 18 -28.36 -20.64 0.23
CA ALA A 18 -29.05 -21.55 -0.65
C ALA A 18 -27.98 -22.36 -1.40
N THR A 19 -28.05 -23.68 -1.28
CA THR A 19 -27.18 -24.63 -1.97
C THR A 19 -27.51 -24.63 -3.46
N THR A 20 -26.86 -23.77 -4.22
CA THR A 20 -26.71 -23.88 -5.67
C THR A 20 -25.23 -24.13 -5.98
N THR A 21 -24.96 -24.94 -6.99
CA THR A 21 -23.61 -25.35 -7.40
C THR A 21 -22.75 -24.13 -7.71
N SER A 22 -21.80 -23.79 -6.81
CA SER A 22 -20.98 -22.55 -6.77
C SER A 22 -20.33 -22.13 -8.11
N CYS A 23 -20.07 -23.07 -9.03
CA CYS A 23 -19.54 -22.75 -10.37
C CYS A 23 -20.57 -22.05 -11.27
N GLU A 24 -21.81 -22.52 -11.32
CA GLU A 24 -22.84 -22.03 -12.27
C GLU A 24 -23.36 -20.64 -11.86
N ASP A 25 -23.38 -20.38 -10.55
CA ASP A 25 -23.84 -19.12 -9.96
C ASP A 25 -22.73 -18.03 -9.96
N MET A 26 -21.48 -18.39 -10.25
CA MET A 26 -20.34 -17.46 -10.19
C MET A 26 -20.46 -16.31 -11.20
N LEU A 27 -20.93 -16.59 -12.42
CA LEU A 27 -21.08 -15.58 -13.48
C LEU A 27 -22.46 -14.91 -13.51
N THR A 28 -23.39 -15.36 -12.67
CA THR A 28 -24.77 -14.87 -12.68
C THR A 28 -25.36 -14.50 -11.32
N PRO A 29 -24.59 -13.98 -10.34
CA PRO A 29 -25.15 -13.61 -9.05
C PRO A 29 -26.18 -12.48 -9.24
N ASP A 30 -27.46 -12.82 -9.13
CA ASP A 30 -28.64 -11.96 -9.29
C ASP A 30 -28.73 -11.16 -10.62
N LEU A 31 -28.99 -11.87 -11.74
CA LEU A 31 -29.34 -11.32 -13.06
C LEU A 31 -30.61 -10.42 -13.09
N ASN A 32 -31.33 -10.25 -11.96
CA ASN A 32 -32.60 -9.51 -11.89
C ASN A 32 -32.46 -7.98 -11.85
N ARG A 33 -31.25 -7.42 -11.93
CA ARG A 33 -30.97 -5.97 -11.86
C ARG A 33 -30.01 -5.46 -12.94
N TYR A 34 -30.21 -5.86 -14.19
CA TYR A 34 -29.49 -5.30 -15.34
C TYR A 34 -30.45 -4.48 -16.21
N ALA A 35 -29.99 -3.32 -16.72
CA ALA A 35 -30.82 -2.44 -17.54
C ALA A 35 -31.04 -3.06 -18.93
N GLU A 36 -32.20 -3.69 -19.16
CA GLU A 36 -32.54 -4.34 -20.45
C GLU A 36 -32.71 -3.33 -21.61
N ASN A 37 -32.88 -2.04 -21.32
CA ASN A 37 -33.14 -0.98 -22.29
C ASN A 37 -32.10 0.17 -22.24
N PHE A 38 -30.84 -0.16 -21.99
CA PHE A 38 -29.74 0.82 -22.03
C PHE A 38 -29.53 1.36 -23.47
N ASN A 39 -29.94 2.60 -23.70
CA ASN A 39 -29.57 3.40 -24.86
C ASN A 39 -28.26 4.10 -24.48
N GLY A 40 -27.16 3.87 -25.21
CA GLY A 40 -25.77 4.29 -24.89
C GLY A 40 -25.48 5.79 -24.77
N LYS A 41 -26.47 6.57 -24.33
CA LYS A 41 -26.53 8.02 -24.13
C LYS A 41 -26.82 8.41 -22.66
N ASP A 42 -27.27 7.49 -21.80
CA ASP A 42 -27.55 7.74 -20.35
C ASP A 42 -26.75 6.78 -19.45
N THR A 43 -25.50 7.16 -19.15
CA THR A 43 -24.42 6.27 -18.66
C THR A 43 -24.01 6.48 -17.21
N VAL A 44 -24.25 7.66 -16.66
CA VAL A 44 -23.72 8.03 -15.33
C VAL A 44 -24.28 7.09 -14.26
N ASN A 45 -25.59 6.82 -14.27
CA ASN A 45 -26.22 5.91 -13.32
C ASN A 45 -25.68 4.47 -13.43
N PHE A 46 -25.39 4.00 -14.65
CA PHE A 46 -24.78 2.68 -14.84
C PHE A 46 -23.37 2.66 -14.24
N TYR A 47 -22.55 3.64 -14.57
CA TYR A 47 -21.20 3.79 -14.03
C TYR A 47 -21.19 3.89 -12.50
N LEU A 48 -22.09 4.68 -11.90
CA LEU A 48 -22.25 4.74 -10.45
C LEU A 48 -22.70 3.39 -9.85
N GLY A 49 -23.53 2.62 -10.58
CA GLY A 49 -23.88 1.25 -10.22
C GLY A 49 -22.66 0.31 -10.23
N ILE A 50 -21.71 0.48 -11.14
CA ILE A 50 -20.43 -0.26 -11.12
C ILE A 50 -19.64 0.08 -9.85
N LEU A 51 -19.53 1.36 -9.49
CA LEU A 51 -18.86 1.79 -8.25
C LEU A 51 -19.55 1.22 -7.01
N ALA A 52 -20.89 1.12 -7.00
CA ALA A 52 -21.62 0.47 -5.92
C ALA A 52 -21.25 -1.02 -5.80
N ASN A 53 -21.09 -1.73 -6.92
CA ASN A 53 -20.64 -3.13 -6.88
C ASN A 53 -19.19 -3.30 -6.38
N VAL A 54 -18.33 -2.28 -6.52
CA VAL A 54 -16.98 -2.32 -5.90
C VAL A 54 -17.07 -2.33 -4.37
N GLN A 55 -18.11 -1.73 -3.77
CA GLN A 55 -18.35 -1.79 -2.33
C GLN A 55 -18.62 -3.23 -1.84
N ASP A 56 -19.14 -4.11 -2.70
CA ASP A 56 -19.44 -5.51 -2.35
C ASP A 56 -18.17 -6.35 -2.13
N VAL A 57 -17.04 -5.96 -2.74
CA VAL A 57 -15.79 -6.74 -2.72
C VAL A 57 -14.68 -6.11 -1.88
N VAL A 58 -14.76 -4.82 -1.56
CA VAL A 58 -13.64 -4.09 -0.94
C VAL A 58 -13.29 -4.61 0.46
N GLU A 59 -14.28 -4.89 1.32
CA GLU A 59 -14.01 -5.41 2.67
C GLU A 59 -13.42 -6.81 2.63
N GLN A 60 -13.95 -7.64 1.72
CA GLN A 60 -13.42 -8.98 1.46
C GLN A 60 -11.95 -8.89 1.03
N ASN A 61 -11.64 -8.01 0.08
CA ASN A 61 -10.28 -7.82 -0.41
C ASN A 61 -9.32 -7.37 0.70
N THR A 62 -9.73 -6.36 1.49
CA THR A 62 -8.94 -5.87 2.61
C THR A 62 -8.68 -6.96 3.65
N LEU A 63 -9.70 -7.72 4.04
CA LEU A 63 -9.54 -8.77 5.04
C LEU A 63 -8.68 -9.93 4.51
N LEU A 64 -8.89 -10.38 3.27
CA LEU A 64 -8.07 -11.43 2.67
C LEU A 64 -6.60 -11.04 2.52
N GLY A 65 -6.32 -9.74 2.35
CA GLY A 65 -4.96 -9.20 2.30
C GLY A 65 -4.24 -9.18 3.65
N GLU A 66 -4.97 -9.10 4.76
CA GLU A 66 -4.38 -9.02 6.10
C GLU A 66 -4.41 -10.35 6.86
N LEU A 67 -5.51 -11.10 6.77
CA LEU A 67 -5.69 -12.38 7.47
C LEU A 67 -4.67 -13.45 7.04
N ARG A 68 -4.23 -13.40 5.78
CA ARG A 68 -3.21 -14.30 5.23
C ARG A 68 -1.79 -13.73 5.37
N GLY A 69 -1.66 -12.47 5.81
CA GLY A 69 -0.37 -11.82 6.00
C GLY A 69 0.34 -12.26 7.27
N ASP A 70 1.47 -11.63 7.54
CA ASP A 70 2.29 -11.82 8.73
C ASP A 70 1.99 -10.81 9.85
N LEU A 71 1.18 -9.77 9.60
CA LEU A 71 0.95 -8.66 10.53
C LEU A 71 -0.27 -8.82 11.44
N ALA A 72 -1.22 -9.69 11.06
CA ALA A 72 -2.37 -10.05 11.88
C ALA A 72 -2.23 -11.49 12.38
N ASP A 73 -2.75 -11.76 13.57
CA ASP A 73 -2.82 -13.12 14.12
C ASP A 73 -4.17 -13.39 14.76
N THR A 74 -4.56 -14.66 14.74
CA THR A 74 -5.80 -15.15 15.35
C THR A 74 -5.75 -15.01 16.87
N THR A 75 -6.92 -14.84 17.48
CA THR A 75 -7.08 -14.80 18.93
C THR A 75 -7.82 -16.05 19.42
N MET A 76 -8.02 -16.17 20.73
CA MET A 76 -8.88 -17.21 21.30
C MET A 76 -10.38 -17.06 20.96
N PHE A 77 -10.78 -15.95 20.32
CA PHE A 77 -12.16 -15.64 19.93
C PHE A 77 -12.40 -15.70 18.42
N THR A 78 -11.41 -16.16 17.65
CA THR A 78 -11.51 -16.29 16.19
C THR A 78 -12.55 -17.36 15.83
N SER A 79 -13.40 -17.06 14.84
CA SER A 79 -14.27 -18.08 14.25
C SER A 79 -13.49 -19.06 13.37
N ASP A 80 -14.01 -20.28 13.20
CA ASP A 80 -13.39 -21.29 12.35
C ASP A 80 -13.13 -20.78 10.93
N SER A 81 -14.06 -20.03 10.34
CA SER A 81 -13.91 -19.47 8.99
C SER A 81 -12.71 -18.51 8.87
N ILE A 82 -12.48 -17.67 9.89
CA ILE A 82 -11.33 -16.75 9.91
C ILE A 82 -10.04 -17.51 10.20
N ALA A 83 -10.08 -18.48 11.12
CA ALA A 83 -8.94 -19.32 11.44
C ALA A 83 -8.49 -20.17 10.24
N ASP A 84 -9.44 -20.69 9.46
CA ASP A 84 -9.19 -21.47 8.25
C ASP A 84 -8.47 -20.62 7.19
N ILE A 85 -8.92 -19.39 6.96
CA ILE A 85 -8.26 -18.44 6.05
C ILE A 85 -6.84 -18.10 6.54
N ALA A 86 -6.68 -17.77 7.82
CA ALA A 86 -5.37 -17.40 8.39
C ALA A 86 -4.37 -18.56 8.40
N ASN A 87 -4.85 -19.81 8.41
CA ASN A 87 -4.03 -21.02 8.39
C ASN A 87 -3.95 -21.68 7.00
N PHE A 88 -4.36 -20.97 5.94
CA PHE A 88 -4.25 -21.44 4.56
C PHE A 88 -4.97 -22.77 4.30
N LYS A 89 -6.06 -23.02 5.02
CA LYS A 89 -6.96 -24.12 4.67
C LYS A 89 -7.75 -23.72 3.42
N ARG A 90 -7.74 -24.61 2.42
CA ARG A 90 -8.40 -24.37 1.12
C ARG A 90 -9.89 -24.71 1.18
N SER A 91 -10.62 -23.94 1.99
CA SER A 91 -12.09 -23.96 2.06
C SER A 91 -12.72 -23.70 0.70
N ALA A 92 -13.95 -24.19 0.51
CA ALA A 92 -14.68 -24.05 -0.74
C ALA A 92 -15.07 -22.58 -1.00
N ASP A 93 -15.16 -22.21 -2.27
CA ASP A 93 -15.76 -20.92 -2.65
C ASP A 93 -17.24 -20.89 -2.24
N GLY A 94 -17.70 -19.74 -1.76
CA GLY A 94 -19.01 -19.51 -1.16
C GLY A 94 -19.15 -20.01 0.28
N GLU A 95 -18.18 -20.73 0.84
CA GLU A 95 -18.31 -21.34 2.18
C GLU A 95 -18.49 -20.29 3.29
N ASN A 96 -17.93 -19.10 3.11
CA ASN A 96 -18.18 -17.96 3.99
C ASN A 96 -18.13 -16.63 3.23
N ALA A 97 -18.56 -15.55 3.89
CA ALA A 97 -18.70 -14.22 3.28
C ALA A 97 -17.39 -13.57 2.80
N LEU A 98 -16.22 -14.12 3.14
CA LEU A 98 -14.90 -13.69 2.64
C LEU A 98 -14.40 -14.55 1.47
N LEU A 99 -15.02 -15.69 1.22
CA LEU A 99 -14.71 -16.57 0.08
C LEU A 99 -15.82 -16.45 -0.94
N ASN A 100 -16.08 -15.24 -1.44
CA ASN A 100 -17.09 -15.04 -2.48
C ASN A 100 -16.44 -14.54 -3.77
N ARG A 101 -16.12 -15.46 -4.67
CA ARG A 101 -15.56 -15.11 -5.97
C ARG A 101 -16.58 -14.47 -6.92
N SER A 102 -17.85 -14.85 -6.82
CA SER A 102 -18.91 -14.36 -7.71
C SER A 102 -19.09 -12.84 -7.62
N ALA A 103 -18.85 -12.26 -6.45
CA ALA A 103 -18.89 -10.81 -6.24
C ALA A 103 -17.92 -10.03 -7.15
N TYR A 104 -16.72 -10.57 -7.43
CA TYR A 104 -15.79 -9.94 -8.36
C TYR A 104 -16.28 -10.05 -9.82
N TYR A 105 -16.81 -11.21 -10.21
CA TYR A 105 -17.36 -11.39 -11.56
C TYR A 105 -18.64 -10.57 -11.78
N LYS A 106 -19.39 -10.25 -10.74
CA LYS A 106 -20.49 -9.28 -10.80
C LYS A 106 -19.99 -7.91 -11.26
N VAL A 107 -18.91 -7.39 -10.66
CA VAL A 107 -18.29 -6.11 -11.08
C VAL A 107 -17.81 -6.20 -12.54
N ILE A 108 -17.08 -7.25 -12.89
CA ILE A 108 -16.57 -7.48 -14.26
C ILE A 108 -17.71 -7.54 -15.28
N ASN A 109 -18.77 -8.28 -14.99
CA ASN A 109 -19.89 -8.44 -15.92
C ASN A 109 -20.60 -7.11 -16.15
N GLN A 110 -20.76 -6.29 -15.11
CA GLN A 110 -21.31 -4.94 -15.22
C GLN A 110 -20.41 -4.03 -16.08
N CYS A 111 -19.09 -4.10 -15.90
CA CYS A 111 -18.16 -3.43 -16.80
C CYS A 111 -18.30 -3.91 -18.26
N ASN A 112 -18.45 -5.22 -18.47
CA ASN A 112 -18.62 -5.79 -19.82
C ASN A 112 -19.92 -5.30 -20.48
N PHE A 113 -21.04 -5.26 -19.75
CA PHE A 113 -22.29 -4.71 -20.25
C PHE A 113 -22.13 -3.25 -20.66
N TYR A 114 -21.53 -2.42 -19.82
CA TYR A 114 -21.24 -1.02 -20.12
C TYR A 114 -20.39 -0.88 -21.38
N LEU A 115 -19.25 -1.57 -21.43
CA LEU A 115 -18.29 -1.45 -22.54
C LEU A 115 -18.84 -2.01 -23.86
N SER A 116 -19.77 -2.97 -23.81
CA SER A 116 -20.43 -3.50 -25.01
C SER A 116 -21.43 -2.55 -25.67
N LYS A 117 -21.80 -1.46 -24.98
CA LYS A 117 -22.88 -0.55 -25.39
C LYS A 117 -22.50 0.93 -25.42
N VAL A 118 -21.43 1.32 -24.71
CA VAL A 118 -20.97 2.71 -24.69
C VAL A 118 -20.58 3.19 -26.08
N ASP A 119 -21.10 4.34 -26.49
CA ASP A 119 -20.70 5.00 -27.74
C ASP A 119 -19.63 6.05 -27.43
N THR A 120 -18.36 5.72 -27.62
CA THR A 120 -17.22 6.63 -27.38
C THR A 120 -17.06 7.71 -28.46
N LEU A 121 -17.86 7.65 -29.52
CA LEU A 121 -17.97 8.66 -30.57
C LEU A 121 -19.14 9.62 -30.33
N ALA A 122 -20.02 9.31 -29.38
CA ALA A 122 -21.08 10.21 -28.97
C ALA A 122 -20.49 11.53 -28.50
N SER A 123 -20.89 12.62 -29.16
CA SER A 123 -20.40 13.96 -28.86
C SER A 123 -21.54 14.96 -28.73
N LYS A 124 -21.34 15.96 -27.87
CA LYS A 124 -22.21 17.13 -27.72
C LYS A 124 -21.31 18.36 -27.65
N ASN A 125 -21.60 19.37 -28.47
CA ASN A 125 -20.77 20.57 -28.59
C ASN A 125 -19.28 20.23 -28.84
N SER A 126 -19.01 19.27 -29.72
CA SER A 126 -17.65 18.77 -30.05
C SER A 126 -16.88 18.12 -28.90
N ILE A 127 -17.54 17.81 -27.78
CA ILE A 127 -16.96 17.08 -26.64
C ILE A 127 -17.48 15.64 -26.66
N TYR A 128 -16.56 14.67 -26.72
CA TYR A 128 -16.87 13.25 -26.59
C TYR A 128 -17.14 12.90 -25.13
N TYR A 129 -18.40 13.01 -24.73
CA TYR A 129 -18.77 13.01 -23.31
C TYR A 129 -18.73 11.62 -22.66
N MET A 130 -18.66 10.53 -23.42
CA MET A 130 -18.62 9.16 -22.88
C MET A 130 -17.21 8.60 -22.61
N ARG A 131 -16.17 9.26 -23.13
CA ARG A 131 -14.79 8.74 -23.06
C ARG A 131 -14.24 8.69 -21.63
N LYS A 132 -14.71 9.61 -20.77
CA LYS A 132 -14.28 9.70 -19.37
C LYS A 132 -14.75 8.50 -18.56
N GLU A 133 -16.03 8.17 -18.66
CA GLU A 133 -16.66 7.04 -17.99
C GLU A 133 -16.17 5.72 -18.58
N ALA A 134 -16.01 5.64 -19.91
CA ALA A 134 -15.41 4.46 -20.55
C ALA A 134 -14.01 4.15 -20.01
N ALA A 135 -13.16 5.17 -19.84
CA ALA A 135 -11.84 5.01 -19.24
C ALA A 135 -11.91 4.46 -17.82
N GLN A 136 -12.81 4.99 -16.98
CA GLN A 136 -12.99 4.50 -15.61
C GLN A 136 -13.48 3.05 -15.57
N VAL A 137 -14.41 2.68 -16.45
CA VAL A 137 -14.92 1.29 -16.51
C VAL A 137 -13.85 0.30 -16.97
N MET A 138 -13.00 0.68 -17.93
CA MET A 138 -11.82 -0.11 -18.34
C MET A 138 -10.87 -0.32 -17.15
N LEU A 139 -10.59 0.74 -16.38
CA LEU A 139 -9.71 0.69 -15.22
C LEU A 139 -10.27 -0.16 -14.08
N ILE A 140 -11.56 -0.01 -13.76
CA ILE A 140 -12.24 -0.81 -12.72
C ILE A 140 -12.22 -2.29 -13.11
N ARG A 141 -12.46 -2.62 -14.39
CA ARG A 141 -12.40 -4.01 -14.88
C ARG A 141 -11.00 -4.60 -14.69
N ALA A 142 -9.96 -3.88 -15.10
CA ALA A 142 -8.56 -4.33 -14.94
C ALA A 142 -8.16 -4.48 -13.47
N TRP A 143 -8.51 -3.52 -12.62
CA TRP A 143 -8.25 -3.59 -11.18
C TRP A 143 -8.97 -4.79 -10.54
N THR A 144 -10.22 -5.06 -10.92
CA THR A 144 -11.00 -6.20 -10.40
C THR A 144 -10.35 -7.53 -10.80
N TYR A 145 -9.88 -7.66 -12.04
CA TYR A 145 -9.11 -8.83 -12.47
C TYR A 145 -7.80 -8.99 -11.70
N MET A 146 -7.11 -7.88 -11.42
CA MET A 146 -5.89 -7.89 -10.62
C MET A 146 -6.16 -8.43 -9.21
N GLN A 147 -7.23 -7.98 -8.55
CA GLN A 147 -7.61 -8.51 -7.23
C GLN A 147 -7.97 -10.01 -7.28
N LEU A 148 -8.67 -10.45 -8.33
CA LEU A 148 -8.98 -11.86 -8.55
C LEU A 148 -7.72 -12.71 -8.71
N VAL A 149 -6.78 -12.27 -9.56
CA VAL A 149 -5.50 -12.97 -9.79
C VAL A 149 -4.67 -13.03 -8.51
N GLN A 150 -4.62 -11.96 -7.73
CA GLN A 150 -3.91 -11.95 -6.43
C GLN A 150 -4.53 -12.92 -5.42
N ASN A 151 -5.85 -13.10 -5.43
CA ASN A 151 -6.54 -13.97 -4.48
C ASN A 151 -6.61 -15.45 -4.92
N TYR A 152 -6.82 -15.72 -6.21
CA TYR A 152 -7.12 -17.05 -6.76
C TYR A 152 -6.05 -17.58 -7.74
N GLY A 153 -5.02 -16.78 -8.05
CA GLY A 153 -3.87 -17.17 -8.87
C GLY A 153 -4.17 -17.21 -10.37
N ARG A 154 -5.05 -18.14 -10.79
CA ARG A 154 -5.47 -18.31 -12.19
C ARG A 154 -6.99 -18.25 -12.29
N VAL A 155 -7.50 -17.34 -13.12
CA VAL A 155 -8.94 -17.06 -13.21
C VAL A 155 -9.44 -16.96 -14.66
N PRO A 156 -10.69 -17.36 -14.98
CA PRO A 156 -11.27 -17.10 -16.30
C PRO A 156 -11.28 -15.61 -16.66
N TYR A 157 -10.78 -15.29 -17.85
CA TYR A 157 -10.80 -13.94 -18.40
C TYR A 157 -11.97 -13.78 -19.37
N ILE A 158 -12.95 -12.99 -18.97
CA ILE A 158 -14.25 -12.81 -19.62
C ILE A 158 -14.47 -11.32 -19.91
N THR A 159 -14.60 -10.98 -21.18
CA THR A 159 -14.81 -9.59 -21.66
C THR A 159 -16.18 -9.38 -22.29
N LYS A 160 -16.90 -10.47 -22.58
CA LYS A 160 -18.26 -10.44 -23.15
C LYS A 160 -19.31 -10.40 -22.02
N PRO A 161 -20.43 -9.68 -22.22
CA PRO A 161 -21.52 -9.69 -21.24
C PRO A 161 -22.13 -11.07 -21.08
N VAL A 162 -22.29 -11.52 -19.83
CA VAL A 162 -22.95 -12.77 -19.46
C VAL A 162 -24.41 -12.48 -19.11
N ARG A 163 -25.35 -13.13 -19.82
CA ARG A 163 -26.80 -12.89 -19.71
C ARG A 163 -27.60 -14.05 -19.09
N SER A 164 -26.99 -15.22 -18.93
CA SER A 164 -27.61 -16.41 -18.39
C SER A 164 -26.56 -17.32 -17.76
N ALA A 165 -26.99 -18.19 -16.84
CA ALA A 165 -26.10 -19.19 -16.25
C ALA A 165 -25.63 -20.19 -17.33
N ASN A 166 -24.57 -20.94 -17.02
CA ASN A 166 -24.07 -22.06 -17.84
C ASN A 166 -23.46 -21.66 -19.19
N THR A 167 -22.70 -20.56 -19.22
CA THR A 167 -21.92 -20.17 -20.40
C THR A 167 -20.82 -21.18 -20.74
N GLY A 168 -20.36 -21.94 -19.75
CA GLY A 168 -19.20 -22.83 -19.85
C GLY A 168 -17.87 -22.09 -19.70
N TRP A 169 -17.86 -20.75 -19.68
CA TRP A 169 -16.67 -19.93 -19.53
C TRP A 169 -16.03 -20.04 -18.14
N GLU A 170 -16.75 -20.57 -17.17
CA GLU A 170 -16.25 -20.85 -15.82
C GLU A 170 -15.16 -21.93 -15.82
N LYS A 171 -15.25 -22.88 -16.78
CA LYS A 171 -14.33 -24.00 -16.94
C LYS A 171 -13.51 -23.93 -18.22
N ASN A 172 -14.04 -23.29 -19.26
CA ASN A 172 -13.40 -23.16 -20.56
C ASN A 172 -13.56 -21.73 -21.12
N PRO A 173 -12.90 -20.74 -20.51
CA PRO A 173 -12.88 -19.38 -21.03
C PRO A 173 -12.01 -19.25 -22.29
N GLU A 174 -12.21 -18.17 -23.04
CA GLU A 174 -11.35 -17.83 -24.19
C GLU A 174 -9.89 -17.60 -23.78
N ALA A 175 -9.66 -17.10 -22.57
CA ALA A 175 -8.34 -16.94 -21.98
C ALA A 175 -8.38 -17.13 -20.46
N TRP A 176 -7.22 -17.48 -19.90
CA TRP A 176 -6.98 -17.52 -18.46
C TRP A 176 -6.11 -16.34 -18.07
N ALA A 177 -6.56 -15.55 -17.09
CA ALA A 177 -5.76 -14.50 -16.48
C ALA A 177 -4.93 -15.07 -15.32
N THR A 178 -3.66 -14.69 -15.30
CA THR A 178 -2.65 -14.99 -14.29
C THR A 178 -1.82 -13.74 -14.04
N ALA A 179 -1.00 -13.75 -13.00
CA ALA A 179 -0.12 -12.61 -12.72
C ALA A 179 0.94 -12.38 -13.83
N ASP A 180 1.23 -13.39 -14.64
CA ASP A 180 2.25 -13.31 -15.70
C ASP A 180 1.70 -12.73 -17.01
N ASN A 181 0.40 -12.89 -17.29
CA ASN A 181 -0.21 -12.48 -18.57
C ASN A 181 -1.34 -11.46 -18.45
N LEU A 182 -1.80 -11.12 -17.24
CA LEU A 182 -2.94 -10.20 -17.06
C LEU A 182 -2.70 -8.85 -17.72
N LEU A 183 -1.48 -8.30 -17.59
CA LEU A 183 -1.12 -7.05 -18.26
C LEU A 183 -1.36 -7.14 -19.77
N ASP A 184 -0.90 -8.20 -20.44
CA ASP A 184 -1.06 -8.34 -21.88
C ASP A 184 -2.54 -8.44 -22.31
N LEU A 185 -3.37 -9.05 -21.47
CA LEU A 185 -4.82 -9.15 -21.71
C LEU A 185 -5.54 -7.81 -21.62
N VAL A 186 -5.12 -6.90 -20.73
CA VAL A 186 -5.82 -5.63 -20.48
C VAL A 186 -5.12 -4.39 -21.04
N LYS A 187 -3.88 -4.53 -21.54
CA LYS A 187 -3.01 -3.41 -21.92
C LYS A 187 -3.66 -2.45 -22.92
N SER A 188 -4.27 -2.98 -23.97
CA SER A 188 -4.92 -2.14 -25.00
C SER A 188 -6.01 -1.25 -24.43
N ASP A 189 -6.83 -1.78 -23.51
CA ASP A 189 -7.89 -1.00 -22.86
C ASP A 189 -7.30 0.07 -21.93
N LEU A 190 -6.23 -0.27 -21.21
CA LEU A 190 -5.59 0.64 -20.27
C LEU A 190 -4.83 1.78 -20.95
N GLU A 191 -4.15 1.51 -22.06
CA GLU A 191 -3.52 2.56 -22.87
C GLU A 191 -4.59 3.49 -23.46
N GLN A 192 -5.72 2.94 -23.90
CA GLN A 192 -6.85 3.73 -24.37
C GLN A 192 -7.47 4.58 -23.24
N ALA A 193 -7.64 4.01 -22.05
CA ALA A 193 -8.13 4.72 -20.87
C ALA A 193 -7.21 5.86 -20.46
N LEU A 194 -5.89 5.63 -20.44
CA LEU A 194 -4.89 6.66 -20.14
C LEU A 194 -4.89 7.77 -21.21
N ALA A 195 -5.04 7.42 -22.49
CA ALA A 195 -5.17 8.41 -23.56
C ALA A 195 -6.43 9.28 -23.40
N TYR A 196 -7.55 8.70 -22.98
CA TYR A 196 -8.77 9.44 -22.66
C TYR A 196 -8.59 10.34 -21.43
N GLU A 197 -7.97 9.84 -20.37
CA GLU A 197 -7.68 10.63 -19.16
C GLU A 197 -6.82 11.85 -19.51
N LYS A 198 -5.75 11.68 -20.31
CA LYS A 198 -4.87 12.78 -20.75
C LYS A 198 -5.57 13.79 -21.66
N SER A 199 -6.47 13.33 -22.53
CA SER A 199 -7.12 14.19 -23.54
C SER A 199 -8.34 14.93 -23.01
N TYR A 200 -9.10 14.32 -22.09
CA TYR A 200 -10.39 14.83 -21.64
C TYR A 200 -10.44 15.14 -20.14
N GLY A 201 -9.45 14.68 -19.37
CA GLY A 201 -9.46 14.70 -17.92
C GLY A 201 -10.45 13.69 -17.33
N LEU A 202 -10.60 13.76 -16.02
CA LEU A 202 -11.44 12.84 -15.24
C LEU A 202 -12.93 13.28 -15.22
N PRO A 203 -13.88 12.34 -15.01
CA PRO A 203 -15.27 12.69 -14.73
C PRO A 203 -15.39 13.35 -13.34
N ASN A 204 -16.41 14.18 -13.12
CA ASN A 204 -16.66 14.81 -11.84
C ASN A 204 -18.16 15.07 -11.65
N TYR A 205 -18.76 14.42 -10.65
CA TYR A 205 -20.17 14.58 -10.30
C TYR A 205 -20.41 15.23 -8.93
N GLY A 206 -19.42 15.99 -8.42
CA GLY A 206 -19.54 16.68 -7.14
C GLY A 206 -19.28 15.75 -5.96
N SER A 207 -20.18 15.77 -4.97
CA SER A 207 -20.03 14.99 -3.73
C SER A 207 -21.25 14.14 -3.42
N PHE A 208 -21.01 12.97 -2.85
CA PHE A 208 -22.05 12.06 -2.37
C PHE A 208 -22.19 12.13 -0.86
N ASN A 209 -23.42 12.24 -0.39
CA ASN A 209 -23.75 12.23 1.03
C ASN A 209 -23.82 10.78 1.55
N THR A 210 -22.99 10.45 2.53
CA THR A 210 -22.95 9.12 3.17
C THR A 210 -23.78 9.05 4.45
N GLY A 211 -24.45 10.14 4.84
CA GLY A 211 -25.12 10.32 6.12
C GLY A 211 -24.17 10.79 7.23
N ALA A 212 -22.91 10.37 7.21
CA ALA A 212 -21.88 10.82 8.15
C ALA A 212 -21.09 12.05 7.65
N GLY A 213 -21.04 12.23 6.33
CA GLY A 213 -20.33 13.34 5.69
C GLY A 213 -20.50 13.29 4.17
N ASN A 214 -19.74 14.13 3.46
CA ASN A 214 -19.74 14.17 2.01
C ASN A 214 -18.41 13.65 1.45
N ILE A 215 -18.47 12.75 0.48
CA ILE A 215 -17.30 12.21 -0.23
C ILE A 215 -17.25 12.81 -1.62
N GLN A 216 -16.09 13.33 -2.03
CA GLN A 216 -15.92 13.85 -3.38
C GLN A 216 -15.82 12.71 -4.39
N HIS A 217 -16.57 12.80 -5.50
CA HIS A 217 -16.51 11.82 -6.57
C HIS A 217 -15.09 11.68 -7.15
N ALA A 218 -14.32 12.76 -7.18
CA ALA A 218 -12.93 12.76 -7.63
C ALA A 218 -12.01 11.80 -6.86
N ASN A 219 -12.35 11.51 -5.60
CA ASN A 219 -11.64 10.53 -4.78
C ASN A 219 -12.07 9.10 -5.07
N MET A 220 -13.17 8.85 -5.77
CA MET A 220 -13.65 7.50 -6.09
C MET A 220 -13.09 6.97 -7.43
N LEU A 221 -12.24 7.75 -8.08
CA LEU A 221 -11.76 7.49 -9.43
C LEU A 221 -10.45 6.69 -9.44
N PHE A 222 -10.34 5.79 -10.41
CA PHE A 222 -9.11 5.06 -10.70
C PHE A 222 -8.22 5.89 -11.62
N ARG A 223 -6.90 5.79 -11.43
CA ARG A 223 -5.90 6.52 -12.22
C ARG A 223 -5.20 5.57 -13.19
N GLY A 224 -5.14 5.94 -14.47
CA GLY A 224 -4.55 5.11 -15.52
C GLY A 224 -3.12 4.68 -15.21
N ASP A 225 -2.28 5.64 -14.82
CA ASP A 225 -0.89 5.39 -14.46
C ASP A 225 -0.74 4.42 -13.28
N LEU A 226 -1.60 4.51 -12.26
CA LEU A 226 -1.48 3.63 -11.08
C LEU A 226 -1.88 2.19 -11.38
N VAL A 227 -2.96 1.96 -12.13
CA VAL A 227 -3.38 0.61 -12.51
C VAL A 227 -2.37 -0.03 -13.47
N LEU A 228 -1.82 0.73 -14.42
CA LEU A 228 -0.76 0.25 -15.31
C LEU A 228 0.53 -0.05 -14.54
N GLY A 229 0.97 0.85 -13.67
CA GLY A 229 2.14 0.67 -12.81
C GLY A 229 2.04 -0.60 -11.97
N ASP A 230 0.87 -0.84 -11.35
CA ASP A 230 0.61 -2.04 -10.56
C ASP A 230 0.67 -3.32 -11.40
N LEU A 231 0.18 -3.31 -12.64
CA LEU A 231 0.20 -4.49 -13.51
C LEU A 231 1.61 -4.78 -14.06
N TYR A 232 2.39 -3.76 -14.39
CA TYR A 232 3.80 -3.93 -14.70
C TYR A 232 4.58 -4.46 -13.49
N LEU A 233 4.34 -3.90 -12.30
CA LEU A 233 4.98 -4.34 -11.07
C LEU A 233 4.52 -5.75 -10.66
N LEU A 234 3.25 -6.11 -10.85
CA LEU A 234 2.73 -7.46 -10.57
C LEU A 234 3.33 -8.50 -11.52
N ARG A 235 3.50 -8.17 -12.80
CA ARG A 235 4.11 -9.08 -13.77
C ARG A 235 5.61 -9.25 -13.49
N GLY A 236 6.33 -8.13 -13.33
CA GLY A 236 7.72 -8.12 -12.89
C GLY A 236 8.66 -9.01 -13.70
N ALA A 237 8.41 -9.17 -15.02
CA ALA A 237 9.09 -10.19 -15.83
C ALA A 237 10.54 -9.81 -16.21
N SER A 238 10.90 -8.53 -16.12
CA SER A 238 12.23 -8.04 -16.51
C SER A 238 12.53 -6.67 -15.89
N LYS A 239 13.80 -6.23 -15.96
CA LYS A 239 14.18 -4.84 -15.62
C LYS A 239 13.33 -3.80 -16.35
N SER A 240 12.96 -4.04 -17.61
CA SER A 240 12.09 -3.12 -18.38
C SER A 240 10.66 -3.03 -17.83
N ASP A 241 10.10 -4.13 -17.30
CA ASP A 241 8.79 -4.08 -16.65
C ASP A 241 8.86 -3.23 -15.38
N PHE A 242 9.93 -3.39 -14.57
CA PHE A 242 10.14 -2.56 -13.38
C PHE A 242 10.37 -1.09 -13.74
N SER A 243 11.13 -0.78 -14.79
CA SER A 243 11.34 0.60 -15.23
C SER A 243 10.05 1.27 -15.72
N LYS A 244 9.20 0.52 -16.45
CA LYS A 244 7.86 1.00 -16.84
C LYS A 244 6.94 1.22 -15.64
N ALA A 245 6.97 0.32 -14.66
CA ALA A 245 6.22 0.51 -13.42
C ALA A 245 6.67 1.78 -12.69
N ALA A 246 7.98 1.96 -12.52
CA ALA A 246 8.56 3.15 -11.91
C ALA A 246 8.17 4.43 -12.65
N LYS A 247 8.21 4.43 -14.00
CA LYS A 247 7.79 5.57 -14.81
C LYS A 247 6.34 5.95 -14.57
N HIS A 248 5.43 4.98 -14.57
CA HIS A 248 4.01 5.26 -14.30
C HIS A 248 3.78 5.85 -12.89
N TYR A 249 4.42 5.31 -11.86
CA TYR A 249 4.30 5.88 -10.51
C TYR A 249 4.90 7.29 -10.44
N TYR A 250 6.06 7.51 -11.05
CA TYR A 250 6.69 8.83 -11.12
C TYR A 250 5.81 9.85 -11.83
N ASP A 251 5.28 9.50 -13.01
CA ASP A 251 4.42 10.38 -13.82
C ASP A 251 3.17 10.77 -13.03
N TYR A 252 2.54 9.81 -12.34
CA TYR A 252 1.41 10.11 -11.46
C TYR A 252 1.79 11.08 -10.34
N LEU A 253 2.85 10.77 -9.57
CA LEU A 253 3.27 11.58 -8.42
C LEU A 253 3.63 13.01 -8.85
N LYS A 254 4.35 13.16 -9.97
CA LYS A 254 4.71 14.45 -10.57
C LYS A 254 3.45 15.23 -10.96
N ASN A 255 2.56 14.65 -11.75
CA ASN A 255 1.39 15.33 -12.30
C ASN A 255 0.35 15.67 -11.21
N ALA A 256 0.21 14.84 -10.18
CA ALA A 256 -0.66 15.08 -9.05
C ALA A 256 -0.06 16.03 -8.00
N ALA A 257 1.23 16.41 -8.14
CA ALA A 257 2.01 17.11 -7.12
C ALA A 257 1.87 16.43 -5.73
N ALA A 258 1.88 15.09 -5.73
CA ALA A 258 1.68 14.26 -4.56
C ALA A 258 3.01 14.06 -3.83
N LEU A 259 3.02 14.27 -2.51
CA LEU A 259 4.21 14.11 -1.67
C LEU A 259 3.87 13.42 -0.36
N VAL A 260 4.87 12.78 0.22
CA VAL A 260 4.91 12.39 1.63
C VAL A 260 5.03 13.66 2.47
N SER A 261 4.04 13.94 3.32
CA SER A 261 3.92 15.18 4.10
C SER A 261 4.31 14.93 5.56
N ALA A 262 5.14 15.82 6.11
CA ALA A 262 5.49 15.82 7.52
C ALA A 262 4.28 16.05 8.47
N SER A 263 3.15 16.53 7.94
CA SER A 263 1.97 16.92 8.73
C SER A 263 1.33 15.75 9.51
N TYR A 264 1.57 14.51 9.08
CA TYR A 264 1.01 13.31 9.70
C TYR A 264 2.06 12.41 10.38
N ARG A 265 3.24 12.97 10.67
CA ARG A 265 4.29 12.26 11.41
C ARG A 265 3.83 11.94 12.84
N ALA A 266 4.06 10.69 13.26
CA ALA A 266 4.07 10.32 14.67
C ALA A 266 5.45 10.64 15.26
N SER A 267 5.48 11.15 16.48
CA SER A 267 6.71 11.59 17.14
C SER A 267 6.89 10.90 18.48
N VAL A 268 8.09 11.07 19.06
CA VAL A 268 8.36 10.80 20.46
C VAL A 268 8.67 12.14 21.12
N VAL A 269 8.01 12.40 22.23
CA VAL A 269 8.16 13.62 23.02
C VAL A 269 8.89 13.34 24.32
N LYS A 270 9.78 14.25 24.70
CA LYS A 270 10.54 14.20 25.96
C LYS A 270 9.74 14.87 27.06
N PHE A 271 9.48 14.14 28.14
CA PHE A 271 8.89 14.64 29.38
C PHE A 271 9.92 14.63 30.50
N ARG A 272 9.87 15.65 31.37
CA ARG A 272 10.71 15.73 32.57
C ARG A 272 9.84 15.69 33.82
N LEU A 273 10.13 14.75 34.72
CA LEU A 273 9.55 14.70 36.05
C LEU A 273 10.69 14.75 37.07
N GLY A 274 10.98 15.94 37.60
CA GLY A 274 12.16 16.15 38.44
C GLY A 274 13.47 15.93 37.66
N SER A 275 14.29 14.97 38.10
CA SER A 275 15.52 14.57 37.44
C SER A 275 15.36 13.43 36.41
N THR A 276 14.16 12.83 36.31
CA THR A 276 13.90 11.72 35.38
C THR A 276 13.42 12.27 34.04
N GLU A 277 14.03 11.78 32.96
CA GLU A 277 13.61 12.07 31.59
C GLU A 277 12.93 10.84 31.00
N ASP A 278 11.69 10.99 30.56
CA ASP A 278 10.90 9.93 29.92
C ASP A 278 10.60 10.31 28.46
N TYR A 279 10.59 9.31 27.58
CA TYR A 279 10.33 9.48 26.15
C TYR A 279 9.04 8.75 25.77
N ILE A 280 7.99 9.52 25.43
CA ILE A 280 6.64 9.00 25.21
C ILE A 280 6.23 9.18 23.74
N PRO A 281 5.76 8.12 23.07
CA PRO A 281 5.21 8.23 21.72
C PRO A 281 3.93 9.08 21.67
N TYR A 282 3.81 9.89 20.63
CA TYR A 282 2.67 10.75 20.36
C TYR A 282 2.24 10.61 18.90
N SER A 283 1.01 10.14 18.68
CA SER A 283 0.56 9.67 17.36
C SER A 283 -0.72 10.33 16.83
N SER A 284 -1.19 11.43 17.42
CA SER A 284 -2.47 12.06 17.00
C SER A 284 -2.50 12.44 15.53
N ASN A 285 -1.39 12.95 15.00
CA ASN A 285 -1.27 13.35 13.59
C ASN A 285 -1.27 12.14 12.64
N TRP A 286 -0.85 10.98 13.15
CA TRP A 286 -0.94 9.72 12.43
C TRP A 286 -2.35 9.15 12.50
N THR A 287 -2.99 9.14 13.68
CA THR A 287 -4.34 8.57 13.85
C THR A 287 -5.40 9.43 13.17
N SER A 288 -5.17 10.74 13.02
CA SER A 288 -6.09 11.66 12.32
C SER A 288 -6.32 11.28 10.86
N LEU A 289 -5.36 10.56 10.24
CA LEU A 289 -5.49 9.99 8.90
C LEU A 289 -6.68 9.04 8.76
N TYR A 290 -7.16 8.50 9.88
CA TYR A 290 -8.16 7.44 9.92
C TYR A 290 -9.45 7.87 10.64
N SER A 291 -9.52 9.11 11.13
CA SER A 291 -10.62 9.58 12.00
C SER A 291 -11.69 10.43 11.31
N GLU A 292 -11.46 10.97 10.12
CA GLU A 292 -12.39 11.87 9.43
C GLU A 292 -12.84 11.33 8.07
N SER A 293 -14.13 11.54 7.76
CA SER A 293 -14.73 11.08 6.51
C SER A 293 -14.37 11.93 5.30
N SER A 294 -13.79 13.13 5.43
CA SER A 294 -13.71 14.04 4.28
C SER A 294 -12.65 15.16 4.32
N ASN A 295 -11.66 15.13 5.22
CA ASN A 295 -10.60 16.16 5.19
C ASN A 295 -9.38 15.72 4.36
N VAL A 296 -9.40 16.25 3.14
CA VAL A 296 -8.49 16.04 2.03
C VAL A 296 -7.18 16.81 2.27
N SER A 297 -6.26 16.27 3.07
CA SER A 297 -4.84 16.61 2.94
C SER A 297 -4.15 15.62 2.00
N LYS A 298 -4.48 15.68 0.69
CA LYS A 298 -3.72 15.16 -0.47
C LYS A 298 -3.16 13.72 -0.42
N ARG A 299 -3.77 12.80 0.34
CA ARG A 299 -3.17 11.46 0.59
C ARG A 299 -3.93 10.28 -0.02
N SER A 300 -5.22 10.19 0.19
CA SER A 300 -6.06 9.18 -0.45
C SER A 300 -6.26 9.56 -1.93
N ILE A 301 -6.09 8.58 -2.80
CA ILE A 301 -6.14 8.78 -4.26
C ILE A 301 -7.42 8.18 -4.84
N THR A 302 -7.73 6.96 -4.38
CA THR A 302 -8.93 6.22 -4.76
C THR A 302 -9.54 5.64 -3.49
N GLU A 303 -10.80 5.99 -3.21
CA GLU A 303 -11.56 5.70 -2.00
C GLU A 303 -12.85 4.97 -2.37
N VAL A 304 -13.22 3.96 -1.56
CA VAL A 304 -14.53 3.32 -1.59
C VAL A 304 -15.30 3.78 -0.35
N PRO A 305 -16.39 4.55 -0.51
CA PRO A 305 -17.12 5.11 0.64
C PRO A 305 -17.99 4.06 1.33
N SER A 306 -18.21 4.25 2.62
CA SER A 306 -19.23 3.59 3.43
C SER A 306 -20.32 4.58 3.83
N ALA A 307 -21.56 4.14 3.82
CA ALA A 307 -22.67 4.88 4.42
C ALA A 307 -22.67 4.75 5.95
N ALA A 308 -23.37 5.66 6.61
CA ALA A 308 -23.64 5.62 8.05
C ALA A 308 -24.74 4.62 8.43
N ASN A 309 -25.64 4.33 7.50
CA ASN A 309 -26.73 3.38 7.63
C ASN A 309 -27.27 3.03 6.23
N THR A 310 -28.17 2.06 6.18
CA THR A 310 -28.76 1.53 4.94
C THR A 310 -29.65 2.52 4.18
N ALA A 311 -30.11 3.60 4.81
CA ALA A 311 -30.89 4.65 4.13
C ALA A 311 -30.01 5.55 3.24
N PHE A 312 -28.72 5.69 3.57
CA PHE A 312 -27.75 6.45 2.77
C PHE A 312 -26.94 5.56 1.81
N GLY A 313 -26.90 4.24 2.02
CA GLY A 313 -26.21 3.30 1.14
C GLY A 313 -25.63 2.10 1.88
N THR A 314 -24.66 1.42 1.26
CA THR A 314 -23.99 0.25 1.83
C THR A 314 -23.09 0.63 3.01
N THR A 315 -23.23 -0.07 4.14
CA THR A 315 -22.39 0.09 5.34
C THR A 315 -21.27 -0.94 5.38
N LEU A 316 -20.02 -0.50 5.39
CA LEU A 316 -18.82 -1.35 5.35
C LEU A 316 -18.24 -1.56 6.76
N THR A 317 -18.84 -2.49 7.51
CA THR A 317 -18.60 -2.64 8.96
C THR A 317 -17.85 -3.92 9.35
N ARG A 318 -17.59 -4.80 8.40
CA ARG A 318 -16.97 -6.11 8.61
C ARG A 318 -15.53 -6.00 9.10
N ILE A 319 -14.75 -5.06 8.56
CA ILE A 319 -13.34 -4.88 8.95
C ILE A 319 -13.21 -4.53 10.45
N PRO A 320 -13.81 -3.43 10.96
CA PRO A 320 -13.71 -3.11 12.38
C PRO A 320 -14.37 -4.18 13.27
N ALA A 321 -15.42 -4.88 12.82
CA ALA A 321 -16.01 -5.97 13.59
C ALA A 321 -14.99 -7.12 13.82
N ILE A 322 -14.27 -7.54 12.78
CA ILE A 322 -13.24 -8.58 12.86
C ILE A 322 -12.05 -8.15 13.73
N PHE A 323 -11.70 -6.85 13.70
CA PHE A 323 -10.67 -6.26 14.56
C PHE A 323 -11.12 -6.06 16.02
N GLY A 324 -12.38 -6.40 16.36
CA GLY A 324 -12.87 -6.45 17.74
C GLY A 324 -13.62 -5.21 18.21
N PHE A 325 -14.26 -4.48 17.30
CA PHE A 325 -15.13 -3.37 17.68
C PHE A 325 -16.60 -3.78 17.65
N ASP A 326 -17.33 -3.47 18.72
CA ASP A 326 -18.79 -3.42 18.72
C ASP A 326 -19.26 -2.20 17.93
N ILE A 327 -20.24 -2.41 17.05
CA ILE A 327 -20.68 -1.43 16.07
C ILE A 327 -22.14 -1.09 16.32
N HIS A 328 -22.45 0.20 16.41
CA HIS A 328 -23.81 0.68 16.56
C HIS A 328 -24.07 1.89 15.66
N SER A 329 -25.07 1.78 14.78
CA SER A 329 -25.52 2.86 13.88
C SER A 329 -26.72 3.61 14.47
N SER A 330 -26.74 4.93 14.27
CA SER A 330 -27.74 5.85 14.78
C SER A 330 -28.06 6.95 13.77
N ASN A 331 -29.25 7.54 13.83
CA ASN A 331 -29.69 8.62 12.94
C ASN A 331 -30.13 9.85 13.76
N SER A 332 -29.93 11.04 13.20
CA SER A 332 -30.42 12.31 13.74
C SER A 332 -31.11 13.10 12.63
N THR A 333 -32.28 13.65 12.90
CA THR A 333 -33.02 14.51 11.97
C THR A 333 -33.24 15.87 12.59
N THR A 334 -32.86 16.92 11.87
CA THR A 334 -33.01 18.31 12.30
C THR A 334 -33.84 19.06 11.27
N THR A 335 -34.92 19.73 11.69
CA THR A 335 -35.72 20.59 10.82
C THR A 335 -35.46 22.04 11.19
N ASN A 336 -34.86 22.79 10.27
CA ASN A 336 -34.65 24.22 10.41
C ASN A 336 -35.73 24.96 9.65
N GLU A 337 -36.53 25.77 10.35
CA GLU A 337 -37.47 26.68 9.72
C GLU A 337 -36.82 28.07 9.59
N SER A 338 -36.76 28.57 8.37
CA SER A 338 -36.31 29.93 8.08
C SER A 338 -37.48 30.76 7.54
N SER A 339 -37.78 31.85 8.23
CA SER A 339 -38.76 32.85 7.80
C SER A 339 -38.04 34.06 7.21
N SER A 340 -38.23 34.34 5.93
CA SER A 340 -37.79 35.59 5.33
C SER A 340 -38.94 36.58 5.24
N SER A 341 -38.82 37.73 5.90
CA SER A 341 -39.72 38.87 5.73
C SER A 341 -39.06 39.90 4.81
N SER A 342 -39.61 40.10 3.62
CA SER A 342 -39.27 41.25 2.76
C SER A 342 -40.28 42.38 3.01
N SER A 343 -39.80 43.52 3.49
CA SER A 343 -40.61 44.72 3.64
C SER A 343 -40.49 45.59 2.38
N SER A 344 -41.51 45.55 1.52
CA SER A 344 -41.75 46.59 0.52
C SER A 344 -43.09 47.29 0.83
N SER A 345 -43.15 48.60 0.60
CA SER A 345 -44.12 49.56 1.12
C SER A 345 -45.58 49.42 0.60
N SER A 346 -46.05 48.21 0.30
CA SER A 346 -47.47 47.97 -0.01
C SER A 346 -47.96 46.51 0.09
N SER A 347 -47.14 45.53 0.50
CA SER A 347 -47.66 44.21 0.91
C SER A 347 -46.60 43.37 1.63
N SER A 348 -46.95 42.80 2.79
CA SER A 348 -46.12 41.83 3.50
C SER A 348 -46.46 40.41 3.05
N SER A 349 -45.55 39.73 2.36
CA SER A 349 -45.61 38.29 2.16
C SER A 349 -44.50 37.62 2.97
N SER A 350 -44.90 36.75 3.91
CA SER A 350 -43.97 35.89 4.65
C SER A 350 -43.88 34.54 3.94
N SER A 351 -42.71 34.17 3.44
CA SER A 351 -42.44 32.81 3.00
C SER A 351 -41.63 32.09 4.09
N SER A 352 -42.24 31.07 4.72
CA SER A 352 -41.50 30.12 5.55
C SER A 352 -40.95 29.00 4.67
N SER A 353 -39.66 28.73 4.80
CA SER A 353 -38.99 27.59 4.17
C SER A 353 -38.49 26.66 5.28
N SER A 354 -38.96 25.41 5.30
CA SER A 354 -38.47 24.40 6.23
C SER A 354 -37.46 23.49 5.52
N THR A 355 -36.22 23.45 6.00
CA THR A 355 -35.20 22.51 5.53
C THR A 355 -35.02 21.40 6.56
N THR A 356 -35.37 20.16 6.20
CA THR A 356 -35.13 18.99 7.04
C THR A 356 -33.86 18.28 6.58
N THR A 357 -32.88 18.15 7.47
CA THR A 357 -31.64 17.40 7.25
C THR A 357 -31.61 16.16 8.13
N THR A 358 -31.30 15.01 7.52
CA THR A 358 -31.04 13.76 8.26
C THR A 358 -29.56 13.41 8.13
N SER A 359 -28.94 13.04 9.24
CA SER A 359 -27.57 12.54 9.32
C SER A 359 -27.54 11.19 10.05
N GLY A 360 -26.46 10.44 9.86
CA GLY A 360 -26.22 9.16 10.52
C GLY A 360 -24.84 9.11 11.14
N LYS A 361 -24.67 8.26 12.15
CA LYS A 361 -23.39 7.99 12.80
C LYS A 361 -23.27 6.53 13.21
N ILE A 362 -22.13 5.93 12.87
CA ILE A 362 -21.64 4.68 13.40
C ILE A 362 -20.71 4.98 14.60
N SER A 363 -20.99 4.33 15.72
CA SER A 363 -20.18 4.36 16.94
C SER A 363 -19.48 3.04 17.14
N LEU A 364 -18.24 3.10 17.66
CA LEU A 364 -17.39 1.95 17.91
C LEU A 364 -17.05 1.83 19.40
N LYS A 365 -17.05 0.61 19.91
CA LYS A 365 -16.53 0.27 21.24
C LYS A 365 -15.61 -0.93 21.17
N ALA A 366 -14.37 -0.78 21.61
CA ALA A 366 -13.42 -1.90 21.65
C ALA A 366 -13.93 -3.00 22.61
N ASN A 367 -13.95 -4.24 22.12
CA ASN A 367 -14.39 -5.42 22.84
C ASN A 367 -13.43 -6.58 22.58
N TYR A 368 -12.63 -6.92 23.59
CA TYR A 368 -11.58 -7.94 23.44
C TYR A 368 -12.12 -9.34 23.15
N LYS A 369 -13.38 -9.64 23.52
CA LYS A 369 -14.04 -10.93 23.25
C LYS A 369 -14.56 -11.04 21.82
N HIS A 370 -14.72 -9.92 21.11
CA HIS A 370 -15.15 -9.92 19.71
C HIS A 370 -13.95 -9.76 18.76
N ARG A 371 -12.75 -9.57 19.30
CA ARG A 371 -11.52 -9.44 18.50
C ARG A 371 -11.16 -10.79 17.90
N GLN A 372 -11.58 -11.04 16.66
CA GLN A 372 -11.22 -12.27 15.94
C GLN A 372 -9.76 -12.26 15.50
N VAL A 373 -9.19 -11.09 15.18
CA VAL A 373 -7.75 -10.95 14.91
C VAL A 373 -7.17 -9.72 15.59
N GLY A 374 -5.91 -9.82 16.00
CA GLY A 374 -5.14 -8.72 16.57
C GLY A 374 -3.81 -8.52 15.83
N PRO A 375 -3.03 -7.48 16.18
CA PRO A 375 -1.68 -7.32 15.66
C PRO A 375 -0.82 -8.51 16.10
N SER A 376 -0.06 -9.06 15.16
CA SER A 376 0.80 -10.22 15.38
C SER A 376 2.06 -9.85 16.17
N GLN A 377 2.76 -10.85 16.71
CA GLN A 377 4.08 -10.62 17.31
C GLN A 377 5.12 -10.18 16.29
N ARG A 378 4.98 -10.63 15.04
CA ARG A 378 5.80 -10.17 13.92
C ARG A 378 5.59 -8.68 13.65
N PHE A 379 4.36 -8.16 13.67
CA PHE A 379 4.10 -6.71 13.57
C PHE A 379 4.77 -5.94 14.71
N ASN A 380 4.67 -6.44 15.95
CA ASN A 380 5.36 -5.83 17.09
C ASN A 380 6.89 -5.80 16.90
N ALA A 381 7.47 -6.90 16.41
CA ALA A 381 8.89 -7.02 16.15
C ALA A 381 9.39 -6.05 15.05
N ILE A 382 8.65 -5.89 13.94
CA ILE A 382 9.00 -4.95 12.86
C ILE A 382 9.06 -3.52 13.39
N ASN A 383 8.03 -3.12 14.13
CA ASN A 383 7.93 -1.76 14.65
C ASN A 383 9.02 -1.47 15.69
N LYS A 384 9.37 -2.45 16.54
CA LYS A 384 10.47 -2.32 17.52
C LYS A 384 11.88 -2.43 16.92
N ASN A 385 12.02 -2.88 15.67
CA ASN A 385 13.31 -3.01 15.00
C ASN A 385 13.77 -1.72 14.29
N LEU A 386 13.03 -0.63 14.44
CA LEU A 386 13.41 0.69 13.95
C LEU A 386 13.57 1.61 15.15
N ASP A 387 14.80 1.99 15.50
CA ASP A 387 15.02 2.94 16.60
C ASP A 387 14.49 4.33 16.22
N TYR A 388 13.89 5.02 17.18
CA TYR A 388 13.44 6.39 16.97
C TYR A 388 14.61 7.35 17.14
N VAL A 389 14.93 8.11 16.10
CA VAL A 389 16.00 9.12 16.14
C VAL A 389 15.50 10.41 16.78
N PHE A 390 16.13 10.80 17.89
CA PHE A 390 15.83 12.00 18.66
C PHE A 390 17.08 12.87 18.79
N TYR A 391 16.93 14.17 18.55
CA TYR A 391 18.04 15.13 18.67
C TYR A 391 17.88 15.97 19.93
N GLU A 392 18.97 16.14 20.68
CA GLU A 392 19.06 17.23 21.65
C GLU A 392 19.73 18.42 20.99
N GLU A 393 19.11 19.59 21.16
CA GLU A 393 19.53 20.83 20.52
C GLU A 393 19.68 21.92 21.57
N THR A 394 20.77 22.68 21.48
CA THR A 394 21.01 23.88 22.29
C THR A 394 21.36 25.02 21.34
N ALA A 395 20.58 26.10 21.33
CA ALA A 395 20.75 27.23 20.42
C ALA A 395 20.88 26.79 18.93
N ASP A 396 19.97 25.92 18.49
CA ASP A 396 19.91 25.36 17.12
C ASP A 396 21.12 24.50 16.69
N VAL A 397 22.02 24.18 17.62
CA VAL A 397 23.13 23.24 17.41
C VAL A 397 22.76 21.89 18.00
N ILE A 398 22.87 20.83 17.20
CA ILE A 398 22.68 19.44 17.66
C ILE A 398 23.83 19.09 18.61
N THR A 399 23.49 18.85 19.87
CA THR A 399 24.43 18.48 20.94
C THR A 399 24.50 16.97 21.16
N ASP A 400 23.42 16.25 20.86
CA ASP A 400 23.35 14.79 20.99
C ASP A 400 22.39 14.16 19.98
N VAL A 401 22.68 12.93 19.56
CA VAL A 401 21.84 12.10 18.68
C VAL A 401 21.50 10.81 19.43
N LYS A 402 20.26 10.69 19.86
CA LYS A 402 19.74 9.54 20.61
C LYS A 402 18.96 8.61 19.70
N HIS A 403 19.22 7.32 19.82
CA HIS A 403 18.44 6.24 19.20
C HIS A 403 17.60 5.59 20.28
N LEU A 404 16.34 6.00 20.37
CA LEU A 404 15.42 5.58 21.42
C LEU A 404 14.80 4.23 21.08
N ASP A 405 14.65 3.38 22.09
CA ASP A 405 14.07 2.03 21.98
C ASP A 405 12.53 2.00 21.85
N ASN A 406 11.91 3.18 21.72
CA ASN A 406 10.47 3.32 21.51
C ASN A 406 9.97 2.60 20.26
N GLY A 407 10.85 2.34 19.29
CA GLY A 407 10.47 1.78 17.99
C GLY A 407 9.88 2.85 17.07
N ASP A 408 9.20 2.39 16.02
CA ASP A 408 8.39 3.24 15.15
C ASP A 408 7.22 3.89 15.93
N ALA A 409 7.15 5.22 15.97
CA ALA A 409 6.11 5.94 16.68
C ALA A 409 4.69 5.72 16.11
N ARG A 410 4.55 5.38 14.82
CA ARG A 410 3.27 5.06 14.17
C ARG A 410 2.64 3.80 14.76
N TYR A 411 3.46 2.88 15.26
CA TYR A 411 3.03 1.67 15.96
C TYR A 411 1.96 1.95 17.01
N TYR A 412 2.15 3.02 17.78
CA TYR A 412 1.27 3.41 18.88
C TYR A 412 -0.03 4.06 18.42
N GLY A 413 -0.14 4.50 17.15
CA GLY A 413 -1.40 4.94 16.57
C GLY A 413 -2.09 3.86 15.73
N THR A 414 -1.30 2.98 15.10
CA THR A 414 -1.81 1.85 14.29
C THR A 414 -2.35 0.72 15.16
N ALA A 415 -1.66 0.39 16.26
CA ALA A 415 -2.07 -0.65 17.19
C ALA A 415 -1.76 -0.33 18.67
N PRO A 416 -2.37 0.72 19.25
CA PRO A 416 -2.19 1.09 20.66
C PRO A 416 -2.72 0.03 21.63
N GLU A 417 -2.30 0.15 22.89
CA GLU A 417 -2.81 -0.65 24.00
C GLU A 417 -4.12 -0.07 24.55
N VAL A 418 -5.19 -0.84 24.45
CA VAL A 418 -6.50 -0.50 25.00
C VAL A 418 -6.67 -1.20 26.34
N VAL A 419 -7.15 -0.46 27.35
CA VAL A 419 -7.51 -1.03 28.65
C VAL A 419 -8.86 -1.73 28.52
N THR A 420 -8.89 -3.03 28.79
CA THR A 420 -10.08 -3.87 28.73
C THR A 420 -10.25 -4.65 30.03
N GLU A 421 -11.39 -5.33 30.22
CA GLU A 421 -11.58 -6.27 31.33
C GLU A 421 -10.53 -7.41 31.31
N GLY A 422 -9.97 -7.73 30.14
CA GLY A 422 -8.89 -8.70 29.97
C GLY A 422 -7.48 -8.13 30.14
N GLY A 423 -7.33 -6.89 30.64
CA GLY A 423 -6.06 -6.18 30.77
C GLY A 423 -5.76 -5.26 29.59
N ARG A 424 -4.49 -4.82 29.47
CA ARG A 424 -4.01 -3.99 28.36
C ARG A 424 -3.73 -4.86 27.16
N ILE A 425 -4.46 -4.64 26.06
CA ILE A 425 -4.30 -5.43 24.85
C ILE A 425 -4.29 -4.52 23.61
N ARG A 426 -3.49 -4.86 22.62
CA ARG A 426 -3.41 -4.09 21.37
C ARG A 426 -4.58 -4.35 20.45
N PHE A 427 -5.15 -3.28 19.92
CA PHE A 427 -6.22 -3.29 18.91
C PHE A 427 -5.73 -2.65 17.63
N ILE A 428 -6.05 -3.24 16.48
CA ILE A 428 -5.79 -2.63 15.17
C ILE A 428 -6.76 -1.46 14.99
N GLN A 429 -6.26 -0.23 14.77
CA GLN A 429 -7.10 0.99 14.80
C GLN A 429 -7.23 1.73 13.47
N LYS A 430 -6.72 1.20 12.36
CA LYS A 430 -6.85 1.85 11.04
C LYS A 430 -8.30 1.97 10.51
N PHE A 431 -9.24 1.20 11.08
CA PHE A 431 -10.69 1.31 10.79
C PHE A 431 -11.53 1.63 12.04
N GLY A 432 -10.86 1.96 13.14
CA GLY A 432 -11.47 2.29 14.43
C GLY A 432 -10.58 3.26 15.20
N SER A 433 -10.27 4.40 14.58
CA SER A 433 -9.22 5.32 15.00
C SER A 433 -9.59 6.10 16.26
N THR A 434 -8.59 6.62 16.95
CA THR A 434 -8.76 7.52 18.09
C THR A 434 -8.30 8.94 17.74
N SER A 435 -8.96 9.95 18.31
CA SER A 435 -8.47 11.33 18.27
C SER A 435 -7.44 11.63 19.38
N SER A 436 -7.14 10.64 20.24
CA SER A 436 -6.16 10.78 21.31
C SER A 436 -4.73 10.65 20.78
N GLY A 437 -3.87 11.62 21.09
CA GLY A 437 -2.43 11.50 20.84
C GLY A 437 -1.70 10.60 21.82
N ASN A 438 -2.36 10.18 22.91
CA ASN A 438 -1.82 9.30 23.93
C ASN A 438 -1.90 7.82 23.49
N PRO A 439 -0.88 6.98 23.77
CA PRO A 439 -0.86 5.54 23.46
C PRO A 439 -1.97 4.69 24.09
N TRP A 440 -2.80 5.24 24.99
CA TRP A 440 -3.88 4.51 25.69
C TRP A 440 -5.27 5.12 25.40
N PRO A 441 -5.87 4.84 24.23
CA PRO A 441 -7.16 5.41 23.85
C PRO A 441 -8.35 4.80 24.60
N THR A 442 -9.35 5.64 24.85
CA THR A 442 -10.64 5.27 25.48
C THR A 442 -11.86 5.50 24.57
N SER A 443 -11.66 6.12 23.40
CA SER A 443 -12.72 6.42 22.44
C SER A 443 -12.26 6.14 21.01
N PHE A 444 -13.22 5.74 20.17
CA PHE A 444 -12.98 5.28 18.81
C PHE A 444 -13.98 5.90 17.82
N SER A 445 -13.50 6.15 16.62
CA SER A 445 -14.25 6.71 15.49
C SER A 445 -14.23 5.74 14.33
N PHE A 446 -15.40 5.53 13.74
CA PHE A 446 -15.54 4.70 12.55
C PHE A 446 -14.96 5.42 11.32
N ARG A 447 -14.22 4.67 10.51
CA ARG A 447 -13.66 5.16 9.25
C ARG A 447 -14.63 4.89 8.11
N TYR A 448 -15.17 5.95 7.49
CA TYR A 448 -16.19 5.85 6.44
C TYR A 448 -15.64 5.65 5.02
N VAL A 449 -14.35 5.40 4.86
CA VAL A 449 -13.72 5.16 3.56
C VAL A 449 -12.71 4.03 3.66
N ILE A 450 -12.61 3.24 2.60
CA ILE A 450 -11.54 2.28 2.40
C ILE A 450 -10.70 2.77 1.22
N ASP A 451 -9.42 3.03 1.45
CA ASP A 451 -8.52 3.44 0.37
C ASP A 451 -8.12 2.23 -0.47
N LEU A 452 -8.17 2.38 -1.79
CA LEU A 452 -7.56 1.45 -2.76
C LEU A 452 -6.18 1.92 -3.21
N TYR A 453 -5.95 3.23 -3.21
CA TYR A 453 -4.68 3.87 -3.53
C TYR A 453 -4.38 5.02 -2.58
N ARG A 454 -3.15 5.10 -2.10
CA ARG A 454 -2.64 6.25 -1.30
C ARG A 454 -1.26 6.71 -1.77
N THR A 455 -0.94 7.97 -1.54
CA THR A 455 0.36 8.55 -1.92
C THR A 455 1.55 7.75 -1.38
N ASN A 456 1.55 7.38 -0.09
CA ASN A 456 2.67 6.64 0.51
C ASN A 456 2.83 5.23 -0.07
N GLN A 457 1.72 4.58 -0.43
CA GLN A 457 1.73 3.29 -1.11
C GLN A 457 2.37 3.41 -2.51
N VAL A 458 2.04 4.46 -3.26
CA VAL A 458 2.62 4.71 -4.59
C VAL A 458 4.14 4.94 -4.49
N TYR A 459 4.61 5.69 -3.48
CA TYR A 459 6.04 5.84 -3.23
C TYR A 459 6.74 4.51 -2.87
N LEU A 460 6.12 3.66 -2.06
CA LEU A 460 6.69 2.34 -1.73
C LEU A 460 6.77 1.42 -2.95
N ARG A 461 5.75 1.45 -3.82
CA ARG A 461 5.76 0.72 -5.10
C ARG A 461 6.79 1.28 -6.09
N LEU A 462 6.99 2.61 -6.09
CA LEU A 462 8.08 3.24 -6.84
C LEU A 462 9.45 2.80 -6.31
N ALA A 463 9.64 2.74 -4.98
CA ALA A 463 10.89 2.27 -4.37
C ALA A 463 11.19 0.82 -4.78
N GLU A 464 10.19 -0.05 -4.73
CA GLU A 464 10.35 -1.42 -5.19
C GLU A 464 10.73 -1.51 -6.67
N ALA A 465 10.02 -0.77 -7.53
CA ALA A 465 10.27 -0.76 -8.96
C ALA A 465 11.69 -0.24 -9.27
N LEU A 466 12.13 0.86 -8.64
CA LEU A 466 13.49 1.39 -8.78
C LEU A 466 14.55 0.38 -8.32
N ASN A 467 14.32 -0.26 -7.16
CA ASN A 467 15.23 -1.27 -6.63
C ASN A 467 15.43 -2.43 -7.61
N ARG A 468 14.33 -2.96 -8.15
CA ARG A 468 14.33 -4.09 -9.10
C ARG A 468 14.79 -3.69 -10.51
N SER A 469 14.75 -2.39 -10.84
CA SER A 469 15.41 -1.84 -12.03
C SER A 469 16.94 -1.70 -11.88
N GLY A 470 17.49 -1.88 -10.67
CA GLY A 470 18.93 -1.79 -10.40
C GLY A 470 19.38 -0.47 -9.78
N TYR A 471 18.47 0.24 -9.11
CA TYR A 471 18.71 1.51 -8.42
C TYR A 471 18.40 1.44 -6.91
N PRO A 472 19.09 0.55 -6.15
CA PRO A 472 18.82 0.34 -4.73
C PRO A 472 19.06 1.59 -3.87
N HIS A 473 20.04 2.46 -4.19
CA HIS A 473 20.26 3.69 -3.42
C HIS A 473 19.14 4.71 -3.63
N LEU A 474 18.67 4.90 -4.87
CA LEU A 474 17.50 5.73 -5.18
C LEU A 474 16.22 5.16 -4.56
N ALA A 475 16.04 3.83 -4.57
CA ALA A 475 14.92 3.19 -3.89
C ALA A 475 14.95 3.45 -2.38
N PHE A 476 16.11 3.23 -1.74
CA PHE A 476 16.29 3.50 -0.32
C PHE A 476 16.16 4.99 0.01
N SER A 477 16.47 5.88 -0.93
CA SER A 477 16.24 7.32 -0.79
C SER A 477 14.77 7.63 -0.50
N ILE A 478 13.81 6.88 -1.03
CA ILE A 478 12.37 7.07 -0.74
C ILE A 478 12.06 6.76 0.72
N LEU A 479 12.71 5.75 1.29
CA LEU A 479 12.52 5.36 2.69
C LEU A 479 13.10 6.42 3.63
N ARG A 480 14.36 6.83 3.41
CA ARG A 480 15.10 7.73 4.33
C ARG A 480 15.00 9.20 3.97
N GLY A 481 15.33 9.57 2.72
CA GLY A 481 15.53 10.96 2.31
C GLY A 481 14.36 11.59 1.54
N GLY A 482 13.36 10.80 1.16
CA GLY A 482 12.18 11.22 0.42
C GLY A 482 12.34 11.35 -1.08
N LEU A 483 13.30 10.73 -1.76
CA LEU A 483 13.57 10.97 -3.20
C LEU A 483 13.53 12.46 -3.55
N ASN A 484 14.45 13.20 -2.96
CA ASN A 484 14.49 14.65 -3.04
C ASN A 484 15.72 15.10 -3.81
N GLY A 485 15.55 15.80 -4.93
CA GLY A 485 16.67 16.25 -5.76
C GLY A 485 17.63 17.22 -5.05
N GLN A 486 17.19 17.87 -3.97
CA GLN A 486 18.08 18.66 -3.11
C GLN A 486 18.97 17.79 -2.21
N ARG A 487 18.65 16.50 -2.06
CA ARG A 487 19.37 15.49 -1.28
C ARG A 487 20.06 14.42 -2.15
N ILE A 488 20.27 14.73 -3.44
CA ILE A 488 20.98 13.87 -4.38
C ILE A 488 22.25 14.61 -4.81
N PRO A 489 23.44 14.00 -4.68
CA PRO A 489 24.68 14.65 -5.09
C PRO A 489 24.80 14.75 -6.62
N GLY A 490 25.58 15.73 -7.07
CA GLY A 490 25.97 15.86 -8.47
C GLY A 490 27.11 14.91 -8.84
N LEU A 491 27.32 14.73 -10.15
CA LEU A 491 28.47 14.03 -10.70
C LEU A 491 29.51 15.02 -11.24
N LYS A 492 30.80 14.74 -10.99
CA LYS A 492 31.93 15.42 -11.63
C LYS A 492 32.85 14.39 -12.29
N LYS A 493 33.61 14.83 -13.30
CA LYS A 493 34.66 13.99 -13.90
C LYS A 493 35.90 14.00 -13.03
N ASP A 494 36.51 12.84 -12.82
CA ASP A 494 37.78 12.69 -12.12
C ASP A 494 38.67 11.64 -12.81
N THR A 495 39.97 11.71 -12.58
CA THR A 495 40.96 10.80 -13.19
C THR A 495 41.40 9.75 -12.19
N ILE A 496 41.17 8.48 -12.51
CA ILE A 496 41.69 7.35 -11.73
C ILE A 496 43.01 6.91 -12.34
N TYR A 497 44.00 6.72 -11.47
CA TYR A 497 45.34 6.27 -11.85
C TYR A 497 45.57 4.84 -11.37
N ASN A 498 46.09 3.99 -12.26
CA ASN A 498 46.65 2.70 -11.89
C ASN A 498 48.18 2.83 -11.87
N ASP A 499 48.76 2.97 -10.68
CA ASP A 499 50.21 3.15 -10.53
C ASP A 499 51.01 1.90 -10.94
N THR A 500 50.40 0.71 -10.86
CA THR A 500 51.05 -0.55 -11.23
C THR A 500 51.17 -0.69 -12.75
N GLU A 501 50.09 -0.38 -13.46
CA GLU A 501 50.03 -0.47 -14.93
C GLU A 501 50.51 0.81 -15.62
N ARG A 502 50.71 1.90 -14.86
CA ARG A 502 50.97 3.26 -15.36
C ARG A 502 49.91 3.74 -16.36
N THR A 503 48.66 3.38 -16.11
CA THR A 503 47.50 3.77 -16.91
C THR A 503 46.60 4.74 -16.14
N LYS A 504 45.82 5.53 -16.87
CA LYS A 504 44.80 6.42 -16.29
C LYS A 504 43.50 6.36 -17.09
N TYR A 505 42.37 6.62 -16.45
CA TYR A 505 41.10 6.80 -17.16
C TYR A 505 40.24 7.84 -16.45
N ILE A 506 39.39 8.52 -17.23
CA ILE A 506 38.44 9.50 -16.69
C ILE A 506 37.12 8.80 -16.38
N THR A 507 36.65 8.92 -15.15
CA THR A 507 35.35 8.41 -14.71
C THR A 507 34.51 9.51 -14.07
N SER A 508 33.23 9.23 -13.84
CA SER A 508 32.38 10.11 -13.03
C SER A 508 32.48 9.71 -11.57
N VAL A 509 32.68 10.69 -10.69
CA VAL A 509 32.66 10.53 -9.24
C VAL A 509 31.65 11.49 -8.64
N ILE A 510 31.26 11.25 -7.38
CA ILE A 510 30.44 12.19 -6.64
C ILE A 510 31.14 13.55 -6.55
N ASP A 511 30.43 14.63 -6.89
CA ASP A 511 30.95 15.98 -6.75
C ASP A 511 31.06 16.35 -5.28
N SER A 512 32.30 16.45 -4.80
CA SER A 512 32.66 16.86 -3.44
C SER A 512 32.00 18.17 -2.98
N THR A 513 31.66 19.07 -3.90
CA THR A 513 30.95 20.33 -3.56
C THR A 513 29.46 20.14 -3.27
N THR A 514 28.93 18.95 -3.58
CA THR A 514 27.53 18.58 -3.38
C THR A 514 27.36 17.42 -2.40
N VAL A 515 28.45 16.92 -1.80
CA VAL A 515 28.41 15.78 -0.85
C VAL A 515 27.59 16.09 0.40
N GLU A 516 27.51 17.35 0.82
CA GLU A 516 26.63 17.78 1.92
C GLU A 516 25.14 17.51 1.61
N ARG A 517 24.77 17.39 0.33
CA ARG A 517 23.42 16.98 -0.07
C ARG A 517 23.19 15.48 0.10
N ASP A 518 24.24 14.67 0.08
CA ASP A 518 24.13 13.22 0.07
C ASP A 518 23.87 12.64 1.47
N MET A 519 22.63 12.76 1.93
CA MET A 519 22.19 12.19 3.21
C MET A 519 22.01 10.67 3.20
N ILE A 520 22.13 10.04 2.02
CA ILE A 520 21.79 8.64 1.78
C ILE A 520 23.02 7.80 1.44
N GLY A 521 24.07 8.41 0.87
CA GLY A 521 25.28 7.73 0.43
C GLY A 521 25.09 7.11 -0.96
N ILE A 522 24.59 7.87 -1.93
CA ILE A 522 24.30 7.35 -3.28
C ILE A 522 25.61 7.04 -4.03
N ASP A 523 25.68 5.84 -4.60
CA ASP A 523 26.79 5.39 -5.42
C ASP A 523 26.90 6.14 -6.76
N ALA A 524 28.11 6.55 -7.13
CA ALA A 524 28.36 7.30 -8.37
C ALA A 524 28.01 6.48 -9.62
N ASP A 525 28.34 5.19 -9.59
CA ASP A 525 28.02 4.25 -10.66
C ASP A 525 26.49 4.18 -10.85
N GLU A 526 25.71 4.09 -9.76
CA GLU A 526 24.24 4.14 -9.82
C GLU A 526 23.69 5.42 -10.48
N LEU A 527 24.19 6.60 -10.12
CA LEU A 527 23.74 7.85 -10.74
C LEU A 527 24.09 7.93 -12.23
N VAL A 528 25.25 7.41 -12.62
CA VAL A 528 25.63 7.34 -14.04
C VAL A 528 24.66 6.42 -14.79
N ARG A 529 24.35 5.23 -14.24
CA ARG A 529 23.36 4.32 -14.83
C ARG A 529 21.98 4.97 -14.92
N PHE A 530 21.58 5.73 -13.91
CA PHE A 530 20.25 6.33 -13.85
C PHE A 530 20.08 7.45 -14.88
N HIS A 531 21.07 8.35 -14.99
CA HIS A 531 21.03 9.44 -15.98
C HIS A 531 21.17 8.95 -17.43
N ALA A 532 21.74 7.77 -17.65
CA ALA A 532 21.90 7.17 -18.98
C ALA A 532 20.70 6.30 -19.41
N ASP A 533 19.81 5.92 -18.49
CA ASP A 533 18.68 5.05 -18.80
C ASP A 533 17.54 5.83 -19.48
N ALA A 534 17.17 5.39 -20.67
CA ALA A 534 16.13 6.02 -21.49
C ALA A 534 14.73 5.98 -20.83
N ASP A 535 14.43 4.95 -20.02
CA ASP A 535 13.15 4.86 -19.33
C ASP A 535 13.03 5.92 -18.21
N PHE A 536 14.17 6.40 -17.70
CA PHE A 536 14.27 7.39 -16.62
C PHE A 536 14.70 8.79 -17.07
N ALA A 537 14.91 9.02 -18.38
CA ALA A 537 15.37 10.30 -18.92
C ALA A 537 14.47 11.50 -18.52
N ASP A 538 13.17 11.27 -18.30
CA ASP A 538 12.20 12.31 -17.92
C ASP A 538 12.10 12.54 -16.39
N PHE A 539 12.88 11.80 -15.58
CA PHE A 539 12.85 11.92 -14.13
C PHE A 539 13.55 13.21 -13.69
N SER A 540 12.78 14.30 -13.62
CA SER A 540 13.19 15.54 -12.97
C SER A 540 12.84 15.49 -11.49
N LEU A 541 13.86 15.48 -10.64
CA LEU A 541 13.75 15.53 -9.17
C LEU A 541 14.02 16.93 -8.60
N SER A 542 14.34 17.90 -9.47
CA SER A 542 14.62 19.30 -9.12
C SER A 542 13.36 20.17 -9.00
N GLU A 543 12.18 19.61 -9.27
CA GLU A 543 10.89 20.31 -9.23
C GLU A 543 9.96 19.74 -8.13
N PRO A 544 9.00 20.52 -7.61
CA PRO A 544 7.92 19.97 -6.78
C PRO A 544 7.19 18.82 -7.52
N PRO A 545 6.76 17.75 -6.82
CA PRO A 545 6.80 17.55 -5.36
C PRO A 545 8.17 17.14 -4.79
N PHE A 546 9.11 16.70 -5.63
CA PHE A 546 10.32 16.02 -5.21
C PHE A 546 11.26 16.90 -4.37
N THR A 547 11.28 18.21 -4.60
CA THR A 547 12.08 19.15 -3.76
C THR A 547 11.60 19.27 -2.31
N LYS A 548 10.38 18.85 -1.99
CA LYS A 548 9.78 18.98 -0.64
C LYS A 548 9.45 17.63 0.00
N ASN A 549 9.72 16.54 -0.69
CA ASN A 549 9.32 15.22 -0.25
C ASN A 549 10.24 14.74 0.89
N ILE A 550 9.65 14.11 1.90
CA ILE A 550 10.38 13.54 3.06
C ILE A 550 10.42 12.02 2.98
N GLY A 551 11.34 11.39 3.71
CA GLY A 551 11.41 9.93 3.80
C GLY A 551 10.17 9.35 4.48
N ILE A 552 9.68 8.21 4.00
CA ILE A 552 8.53 7.52 4.62
C ILE A 552 8.88 7.06 6.04
N ASN A 553 10.11 6.61 6.28
CA ASN A 553 10.58 6.23 7.61
C ASN A 553 10.52 7.41 8.58
N GLU A 554 10.66 8.66 8.10
CA GLU A 554 10.57 9.85 8.95
C GLU A 554 9.15 10.05 9.54
N LEU A 555 8.13 9.35 9.04
CA LEU A 555 6.77 9.42 9.59
C LEU A 555 6.63 8.73 10.94
N GLY A 556 7.59 7.89 11.32
CA GLY A 556 7.56 7.14 12.57
C GLY A 556 8.91 6.94 13.24
N GLY A 557 10.02 7.02 12.53
CA GLY A 557 11.38 6.80 13.03
C GLY A 557 12.14 8.07 13.45
N GLY A 558 11.47 9.22 13.47
CA GLY A 558 12.11 10.51 13.74
C GLY A 558 12.70 11.17 12.49
N LEU A 559 13.27 12.37 12.65
CA LEU A 559 13.95 13.06 11.55
C LEU A 559 15.30 12.41 11.29
N TYR A 560 15.66 12.20 10.03
CA TYR A 560 17.02 11.80 9.68
C TYR A 560 17.80 13.02 9.23
N LYS A 561 18.85 13.38 9.96
CA LYS A 561 19.80 14.46 9.65
C LYS A 561 21.19 13.86 9.36
N GLU A 562 22.11 14.65 8.83
CA GLU A 562 23.48 14.22 8.48
C GLU A 562 24.26 13.62 9.67
N GLN A 563 23.93 14.03 10.89
CA GLN A 563 24.55 13.54 12.14
C GLN A 563 24.11 12.11 12.48
N ASP A 564 22.99 11.61 11.95
CA ASP A 564 22.57 10.22 12.15
C ASP A 564 23.39 9.28 11.26
N LYS A 565 24.31 8.54 11.87
CA LYS A 565 25.17 7.57 11.19
C LYS A 565 24.63 6.14 11.23
N GLN A 566 23.60 5.85 12.03
CA GLN A 566 23.10 4.48 12.22
C GLN A 566 22.05 4.08 11.19
N ASN A 567 21.12 4.97 10.82
CA ASN A 567 20.04 4.61 9.89
C ASN A 567 20.40 4.88 8.41
N THR A 568 21.68 4.84 8.06
CA THR A 568 22.19 5.09 6.69
C THR A 568 22.02 3.87 5.78
N TYR A 569 22.09 4.07 4.46
CA TYR A 569 22.05 2.97 3.48
C TYR A 569 23.08 1.89 3.83
N PHE A 570 24.35 2.30 3.98
CA PHE A 570 25.46 1.38 4.20
C PHE A 570 25.28 0.51 5.44
N VAL A 571 24.76 1.07 6.54
CA VAL A 571 24.58 0.33 7.79
C VAL A 571 23.38 -0.61 7.70
N LEU A 572 22.21 -0.10 7.29
CA LEU A 572 20.98 -0.88 7.27
C LEU A 572 21.01 -1.98 6.21
N VAL A 573 21.58 -1.70 5.04
CA VAL A 573 21.73 -2.69 3.96
C VAL A 573 22.76 -3.74 4.35
N ALA A 574 23.92 -3.36 4.91
CA ALA A 574 24.91 -4.33 5.38
C ALA A 574 24.34 -5.25 6.47
N GLN A 575 23.59 -4.70 7.42
CA GLN A 575 22.94 -5.49 8.48
C GLN A 575 21.91 -6.45 7.89
N ARG A 576 21.04 -5.98 6.97
CA ARG A 576 20.04 -6.84 6.33
C ARG A 576 20.66 -7.96 5.49
N ILE A 577 21.77 -7.69 4.79
CA ILE A 577 22.54 -8.72 4.07
C ILE A 577 23.01 -9.83 5.03
N LEU A 578 23.52 -9.45 6.21
CA LEU A 578 23.97 -10.42 7.21
C LEU A 578 22.80 -11.20 7.83
N ASP A 579 21.69 -10.51 8.11
CA ASP A 579 20.46 -11.08 8.65
C ASP A 579 19.87 -12.14 7.71
N GLU A 580 19.75 -11.84 6.42
CA GLU A 580 19.24 -12.76 5.40
C GLU A 580 20.19 -13.93 5.17
N ALA A 581 21.51 -13.69 5.13
CA ALA A 581 22.48 -14.78 5.04
C ALA A 581 22.42 -15.71 6.25
N ASN A 582 22.14 -15.20 7.46
CA ASN A 582 21.92 -16.02 8.64
C ASN A 582 20.61 -16.81 8.54
N ARG A 583 19.50 -16.20 8.09
CA ARG A 583 18.21 -16.87 7.86
C ARG A 583 18.36 -18.05 6.88
N MET A 584 19.11 -17.84 5.81
CA MET A 584 19.37 -18.86 4.78
C MET A 584 20.45 -19.87 5.16
N ASN A 585 21.10 -19.73 6.32
CA ASN A 585 22.29 -20.51 6.70
C ASN A 585 23.39 -20.47 5.62
N ASN A 586 23.62 -19.31 5.01
CA ASN A 586 24.51 -19.08 3.87
C ASN A 586 25.54 -17.96 4.14
N MET A 587 26.12 -17.92 5.33
CA MET A 587 27.07 -16.89 5.76
C MET A 587 28.49 -17.05 5.16
N SER A 588 28.62 -16.86 3.85
CA SER A 588 29.88 -17.03 3.12
C SER A 588 30.93 -15.94 3.42
N ALA A 589 32.19 -16.21 3.06
CA ALA A 589 33.27 -15.21 3.15
C ALA A 589 33.00 -13.97 2.27
N GLY A 590 32.41 -14.17 1.07
CA GLY A 590 32.05 -13.09 0.16
C GLY A 590 30.96 -12.19 0.72
N VAL A 591 29.93 -12.76 1.36
CA VAL A 591 28.88 -12.00 2.06
C VAL A 591 29.48 -11.13 3.15
N ARG A 592 30.33 -11.70 4.02
CA ARG A 592 31.00 -10.95 5.10
C ARG A 592 31.92 -9.85 4.57
N ALA A 593 32.66 -10.11 3.49
CA ALA A 593 33.54 -9.13 2.88
C ALA A 593 32.76 -7.95 2.28
N HIS A 594 31.64 -8.23 1.61
CA HIS A 594 30.80 -7.19 1.01
C HIS A 594 30.09 -6.34 2.06
N ALA A 595 29.53 -6.94 3.11
CA ALA A 595 28.95 -6.19 4.23
C ALA A 595 29.99 -5.29 4.92
N ARG A 596 31.22 -5.78 5.14
CA ARG A 596 32.32 -4.95 5.67
C ARG A 596 32.71 -3.82 4.71
N LYS A 597 32.70 -4.07 3.39
CA LYS A 597 32.97 -3.04 2.37
C LYS A 597 31.98 -1.89 2.51
N LEU A 598 30.67 -2.18 2.57
CA LEU A 598 29.62 -1.17 2.77
C LEU A 598 29.87 -0.35 4.04
N LEU A 599 30.14 -1.02 5.16
CA LEU A 599 30.42 -0.34 6.43
C LEU A 599 31.71 0.52 6.38
N SER A 600 32.71 0.12 5.60
CA SER A 600 33.96 0.87 5.44
C SER A 600 33.84 2.12 4.56
N THR A 601 32.83 2.20 3.70
CA THR A 601 32.55 3.38 2.84
C THR A 601 32.19 4.63 3.66
N LEU A 602 31.94 4.49 4.97
CA LEU A 602 31.74 5.61 5.91
C LEU A 602 33.05 6.37 6.25
N ALA A 603 34.22 5.88 5.84
CA ALA A 603 35.50 6.55 6.08
C ALA A 603 35.82 7.54 4.95
N PRO A 604 36.18 8.81 5.25
CA PRO A 604 36.57 9.76 4.22
C PRO A 604 37.85 9.27 3.54
N THR A 605 37.77 8.95 2.25
CA THR A 605 38.96 8.84 1.40
C THR A 605 39.41 10.26 1.08
N GLY A 606 40.34 10.76 1.89
CA GLY A 606 41.03 12.01 1.62
C GLY A 606 41.83 11.91 0.31
N PRO A 607 42.06 13.04 -0.40
CA PRO A 607 42.86 13.03 -1.61
C PRO A 607 44.29 12.59 -1.29
N THR A 608 44.76 11.53 -1.95
CA THR A 608 46.19 11.19 -1.96
C THR A 608 46.91 12.15 -2.90
N HIS A 609 47.64 13.09 -2.30
CA HIS A 609 48.50 14.04 -2.99
C HIS A 609 49.68 13.32 -3.66
N LEU A 610 49.80 13.41 -4.99
CA LEU A 610 51.03 13.72 -5.76
C LEU A 610 50.75 13.63 -7.28
N ASP A 611 50.11 14.65 -7.86
CA ASP A 611 49.81 14.73 -9.31
C ASP A 611 51.02 15.07 -10.19
N THR A 612 52.19 15.39 -9.61
CA THR A 612 53.38 15.79 -10.38
C THR A 612 54.15 14.62 -11.01
N LEU A 613 53.90 13.36 -10.60
CA LEU A 613 54.60 12.17 -11.09
C LEU A 613 53.82 11.34 -12.14
N ARG A 614 52.54 11.64 -12.37
CA ARG A 614 51.62 10.81 -13.16
C ARG A 614 51.29 11.34 -14.56
N TRP A 615 51.93 12.43 -14.98
CA TRP A 615 51.72 13.05 -16.31
C TRP A 615 52.03 12.10 -17.48
N SER A 616 52.90 11.10 -17.26
CA SER A 616 53.35 10.13 -18.25
C SER A 616 52.44 8.90 -18.41
N TYR A 617 51.32 8.83 -17.68
CA TYR A 617 50.46 7.65 -17.68
C TYR A 617 49.63 7.56 -18.97
N THR A 618 49.52 6.35 -19.52
CA THR A 618 48.76 6.09 -20.74
C THR A 618 47.27 6.13 -20.45
N GLU A 619 46.52 6.93 -21.20
CA GLU A 619 45.06 6.98 -21.07
C GLU A 619 44.43 5.74 -21.69
N VAL A 620 43.60 5.04 -20.92
CA VAL A 620 42.84 3.86 -21.32
C VAL A 620 41.34 4.14 -21.21
N THR A 621 40.53 3.34 -21.91
CA THR A 621 39.07 3.43 -21.80
C THR A 621 38.64 3.08 -20.37
N ALA A 622 37.78 3.90 -19.78
CA ALA A 622 37.20 3.64 -18.47
C ALA A 622 36.44 2.29 -18.49
N PRO A 623 36.49 1.52 -17.39
CA PRO A 623 35.68 0.31 -17.27
C PRO A 623 34.20 0.66 -17.35
N SER A 624 33.39 -0.28 -17.84
CA SER A 624 31.93 -0.11 -17.79
C SER A 624 31.48 0.01 -16.34
N VAL A 625 30.54 0.91 -16.10
CA VAL A 625 29.90 1.11 -14.81
C VAL A 625 29.35 -0.22 -14.30
N SER A 626 29.61 -0.54 -13.04
CA SER A 626 29.21 -1.83 -12.46
C SER A 626 27.69 -1.96 -12.38
N ASP A 627 27.14 -3.18 -12.49
CA ASP A 627 25.74 -3.43 -12.17
C ASP A 627 25.52 -3.40 -10.66
N ALA A 628 24.29 -3.07 -10.23
CA ALA A 628 23.91 -3.14 -8.82
C ALA A 628 24.10 -4.57 -8.26
N ASN A 629 24.61 -4.65 -7.03
CA ASN A 629 24.87 -5.93 -6.40
C ASN A 629 23.55 -6.63 -6.01
N PRO A 630 23.32 -7.90 -6.41
CA PRO A 630 22.10 -8.62 -6.07
C PRO A 630 21.84 -8.74 -4.56
N LEU A 631 22.88 -8.78 -3.72
CA LEU A 631 22.73 -8.80 -2.26
C LEU A 631 22.14 -7.48 -1.73
N GLU A 632 22.53 -6.36 -2.34
CA GLU A 632 22.00 -5.04 -1.97
C GLU A 632 20.55 -4.88 -2.45
N ILE A 633 20.24 -5.33 -3.68
CA ILE A 633 18.86 -5.34 -4.20
C ILE A 633 17.94 -6.16 -3.28
N ASP A 634 18.34 -7.38 -2.89
CA ASP A 634 17.55 -8.25 -2.01
C ASP A 634 17.35 -7.62 -0.62
N ALA A 635 18.40 -7.02 -0.06
CA ALA A 635 18.34 -6.35 1.23
C ALA A 635 17.48 -5.08 1.21
N VAL A 636 17.58 -4.24 0.18
CA VAL A 636 16.72 -3.06 0.03
C VAL A 636 15.27 -3.48 -0.19
N GLU A 637 15.01 -4.56 -0.93
CA GLU A 637 13.66 -5.10 -1.11
C GLU A 637 13.02 -5.52 0.22
N ASP A 638 13.80 -6.14 1.11
CA ASP A 638 13.34 -6.50 2.46
C ASP A 638 13.06 -5.27 3.33
N LEU A 639 13.92 -4.24 3.24
CA LEU A 639 13.70 -2.97 3.96
C LEU A 639 12.46 -2.23 3.45
N ILE A 640 12.19 -2.27 2.14
CA ILE A 640 10.94 -1.76 1.55
C ILE A 640 9.75 -2.57 2.08
N SER A 641 9.86 -3.90 2.13
CA SER A 641 8.79 -4.77 2.65
C SER A 641 8.51 -4.50 4.14
N ASP A 642 9.54 -4.27 4.95
CA ASP A 642 9.39 -3.88 6.35
C ASP A 642 8.68 -2.52 6.46
N GLU A 643 9.00 -1.56 5.60
CA GLU A 643 8.32 -0.26 5.61
C GLU A 643 6.88 -0.34 5.12
N CYS A 644 6.57 -1.18 4.13
CA CYS A 644 5.19 -1.53 3.77
C CYS A 644 4.42 -2.07 4.99
N ALA A 645 5.06 -2.86 5.86
CA ALA A 645 4.41 -3.37 7.06
C ALA A 645 4.11 -2.28 8.12
N ARG A 646 5.03 -1.32 8.31
CA ARG A 646 4.85 -0.22 9.27
C ARG A 646 3.84 0.80 8.77
N GLU A 647 3.96 1.17 7.50
CA GLU A 647 3.16 2.21 6.88
C GLU A 647 1.77 1.66 6.54
N LEU A 648 1.69 0.61 5.71
CA LEU A 648 0.46 0.13 5.06
C LEU A 648 -0.20 -1.03 5.82
N GLY A 649 0.41 -1.53 6.89
CA GLY A 649 -0.13 -2.66 7.66
C GLY A 649 -1.60 -2.49 8.02
N PHE A 650 -2.39 -3.55 7.87
CA PHE A 650 -3.84 -3.57 8.09
C PHE A 650 -4.70 -2.85 7.04
N GLU A 651 -4.15 -2.35 5.92
CA GLU A 651 -4.94 -1.67 4.88
C GLU A 651 -5.40 -2.59 3.74
N GLY A 652 -4.99 -3.86 3.71
CA GLY A 652 -5.47 -4.86 2.75
C GLY A 652 -4.45 -5.30 1.70
N TYR A 653 -3.21 -4.83 1.79
CA TYR A 653 -2.20 -5.06 0.75
C TYR A 653 -1.21 -6.15 1.13
N ARG A 654 -1.06 -6.46 2.43
CA ARG A 654 0.14 -7.12 2.94
C ARG A 654 0.41 -8.47 2.30
N PHE A 655 -0.59 -9.36 2.25
CA PHE A 655 -0.39 -10.69 1.69
C PHE A 655 -0.11 -10.66 0.18
N ALA A 656 -0.80 -9.79 -0.57
CA ALA A 656 -0.56 -9.62 -2.00
C ALA A 656 0.84 -9.06 -2.27
N ASP A 657 1.30 -8.09 -1.47
CA ASP A 657 2.66 -7.56 -1.53
C ASP A 657 3.69 -8.65 -1.21
N LEU A 658 3.49 -9.45 -0.16
CA LEU A 658 4.37 -10.57 0.18
C LEU A 658 4.49 -11.59 -0.97
N CYS A 659 3.36 -11.96 -1.60
CA CYS A 659 3.35 -12.86 -2.75
C CYS A 659 4.11 -12.26 -3.93
N ARG A 660 3.95 -10.95 -4.17
CA ARG A 660 4.62 -10.24 -5.26
C ARG A 660 6.14 -10.14 -5.02
N PHE A 661 6.57 -9.72 -3.83
CA PHE A 661 7.99 -9.76 -3.44
C PHE A 661 8.57 -11.18 -3.57
N ALA A 662 7.85 -12.20 -3.11
CA ALA A 662 8.28 -13.59 -3.25
C ALA A 662 8.48 -13.99 -4.72
N ARG A 663 7.56 -13.60 -5.61
CA ARG A 663 7.69 -13.86 -7.05
C ARG A 663 8.91 -13.15 -7.65
N HIS A 664 9.17 -11.90 -7.27
CA HIS A 664 10.34 -11.15 -7.75
C HIS A 664 11.66 -11.74 -7.24
N LYS A 665 11.73 -12.13 -5.97
CA LYS A 665 12.89 -12.82 -5.39
C LYS A 665 13.14 -14.17 -6.05
N ASN A 666 12.09 -14.92 -6.39
CA ASN A 666 12.20 -16.19 -7.12
C ASN A 666 12.64 -16.00 -8.58
N SER A 667 12.33 -14.85 -9.20
CA SER A 667 12.73 -14.52 -10.56
C SER A 667 14.13 -13.91 -10.67
N ASP A 668 14.89 -13.85 -9.57
CA ASP A 668 16.29 -13.44 -9.62
C ASP A 668 17.12 -14.36 -10.52
N THR A 669 17.83 -13.76 -11.47
CA THR A 669 18.67 -14.47 -12.44
C THR A 669 20.17 -14.30 -12.17
N SER A 670 20.54 -13.66 -11.05
CA SER A 670 21.93 -13.37 -10.72
C SER A 670 22.75 -14.62 -10.34
N GLY A 671 22.06 -15.74 -10.07
CA GLY A 671 22.65 -16.98 -9.57
C GLY A 671 23.08 -16.90 -8.09
N ARG A 672 22.79 -15.80 -7.38
CA ARG A 672 23.10 -15.64 -5.96
C ARG A 672 22.12 -16.35 -5.04
N PHE A 673 20.87 -16.49 -5.48
CA PHE A 673 19.78 -17.03 -4.68
C PHE A 673 19.20 -18.30 -5.32
N THR A 674 18.57 -19.14 -4.50
CA THR A 674 17.85 -20.30 -5.01
C THR A 674 16.56 -19.86 -5.71
N ALA A 675 16.05 -20.66 -6.65
CA ALA A 675 14.78 -20.37 -7.34
C ALA A 675 13.56 -20.30 -6.40
N THR A 676 13.70 -20.79 -5.16
CA THR A 676 12.67 -20.75 -4.11
C THR A 676 13.00 -19.72 -3.02
N HIS A 677 13.97 -18.83 -3.22
CA HIS A 677 14.40 -17.84 -2.22
C HIS A 677 13.22 -17.02 -1.71
N GLY A 678 12.48 -16.39 -2.62
CA GLY A 678 11.29 -15.62 -2.30
C GLY A 678 10.17 -16.43 -1.67
N THR A 679 9.93 -17.65 -2.16
CA THR A 679 8.98 -18.59 -1.55
C THR A 679 9.33 -18.88 -0.10
N SER A 680 10.60 -19.21 0.17
CA SER A 680 11.09 -19.50 1.53
C SER A 680 11.04 -18.27 2.44
N TRP A 681 11.35 -17.10 1.88
CA TRP A 681 11.30 -15.83 2.58
C TRP A 681 9.87 -15.52 3.02
N MET A 682 8.90 -15.56 2.10
CA MET A 682 7.50 -15.29 2.45
C MET A 682 6.94 -16.31 3.44
N ALA A 683 7.22 -17.60 3.22
CA ALA A 683 6.80 -18.66 4.15
C ALA A 683 7.37 -18.40 5.56
N TRP A 684 8.63 -17.98 5.66
CA TRP A 684 9.29 -17.65 6.93
C TRP A 684 8.65 -16.44 7.61
N GLN A 685 8.36 -15.37 6.87
CA GLN A 685 7.72 -14.16 7.39
C GLN A 685 6.37 -14.50 8.05
N ILE A 686 5.50 -15.20 7.32
CA ILE A 686 4.14 -15.55 7.77
C ILE A 686 4.18 -16.59 8.89
N ALA A 687 5.07 -17.59 8.81
CA ALA A 687 5.21 -18.62 9.85
C ALA A 687 5.73 -18.08 11.20
N ARG A 688 6.27 -16.85 11.21
CA ARG A 688 6.72 -16.14 12.42
C ARG A 688 5.70 -15.17 13.00
N ARG A 689 4.47 -15.08 12.45
CA ARG A 689 3.46 -14.12 12.95
C ARG A 689 3.22 -14.20 14.46
N SER A 690 3.24 -15.41 15.03
CA SER A 690 3.02 -15.63 16.47
C SER A 690 4.32 -15.66 17.29
N THR A 691 5.49 -15.58 16.65
CA THR A 691 6.80 -15.71 17.31
C THR A 691 7.17 -14.42 18.03
N ASN A 692 7.30 -14.48 19.36
CA ASN A 692 7.68 -13.34 20.19
C ASN A 692 9.22 -13.22 20.33
N LEU A 693 9.89 -12.93 19.21
CA LEU A 693 11.34 -12.69 19.12
C LEU A 693 11.60 -11.40 18.36
N LYS A 694 12.83 -10.87 18.46
CA LYS A 694 13.26 -9.80 17.55
C LYS A 694 13.24 -10.29 16.10
N LEU A 695 13.22 -9.33 15.18
CA LEU A 695 12.96 -9.52 13.75
C LEU A 695 13.68 -10.74 13.14
N TYR A 696 15.00 -10.77 13.30
CA TYR A 696 15.90 -11.83 12.79
C TYR A 696 16.56 -12.65 13.90
N GLU A 697 16.08 -12.53 15.13
CA GLU A 697 16.58 -13.33 16.24
C GLU A 697 16.12 -14.79 16.08
N GLN A 698 17.06 -15.73 16.18
CA GLN A 698 16.84 -17.18 16.06
C GLN A 698 15.96 -17.51 14.85
N PRO A 699 16.45 -17.33 13.60
CA PRO A 699 15.64 -17.45 12.40
C PRO A 699 15.08 -18.86 12.19
N ASN A 700 15.60 -19.87 12.87
CA ASN A 700 15.09 -21.25 12.87
C ASN A 700 13.82 -21.46 13.71
N VAL A 701 13.36 -20.47 14.48
CA VAL A 701 12.14 -20.55 15.30
C VAL A 701 10.95 -19.96 14.54
N TYR A 702 10.04 -20.83 14.10
CA TYR A 702 8.80 -20.49 13.38
C TYR A 702 7.81 -21.67 13.40
N ASN A 703 6.56 -21.42 13.01
CA ASN A 703 5.56 -22.49 12.84
C ASN A 703 5.91 -23.36 11.61
N THR A 704 6.49 -24.54 11.84
CA THR A 704 6.94 -25.44 10.77
C THR A 704 5.81 -25.93 9.87
N THR A 705 4.62 -26.21 10.41
CA THR A 705 3.46 -26.66 9.62
C THR A 705 3.03 -25.58 8.62
N LEU A 706 2.91 -24.34 9.09
CA LEU A 706 2.55 -23.20 8.27
C LEU A 706 3.64 -22.88 7.24
N TYR A 707 4.91 -22.91 7.65
CA TYR A 707 6.05 -22.75 6.74
C TYR A 707 6.00 -23.77 5.60
N ASN A 708 5.89 -25.06 5.91
CA ASN A 708 5.83 -26.13 4.91
C ASN A 708 4.60 -26.01 4.00
N THR A 709 3.46 -25.58 4.53
CA THR A 709 2.25 -25.30 3.74
C THR A 709 2.53 -24.22 2.69
N LEU A 710 3.19 -23.14 3.09
CA LEU A 710 3.51 -21.98 2.23
C LEU A 710 4.69 -22.21 1.29
N MET A 711 5.51 -23.24 1.49
CA MET A 711 6.53 -23.63 0.51
C MET A 711 5.91 -24.12 -0.81
N THR A 712 4.62 -24.50 -0.80
CA THR A 712 3.88 -24.90 -2.00
C THR A 712 3.06 -23.72 -2.53
N GLN A 713 3.44 -23.16 -3.67
CA GLN A 713 2.83 -21.93 -4.22
C GLN A 713 1.33 -22.02 -4.51
N SER A 714 0.81 -23.21 -4.85
CA SER A 714 -0.64 -23.39 -5.05
C SER A 714 -1.47 -23.12 -3.79
N ASN A 715 -0.85 -23.23 -2.60
CA ASN A 715 -1.51 -22.93 -1.33
C ASN A 715 -1.58 -21.43 -1.03
N TRP A 716 -0.89 -20.58 -1.78
CA TRP A 716 -0.98 -19.12 -1.62
C TRP A 716 -2.36 -18.60 -2.02
N TYR A 717 -3.03 -19.35 -2.90
CA TYR A 717 -4.28 -18.96 -3.53
C TYR A 717 -5.48 -19.67 -2.90
N LEU A 718 -6.58 -18.94 -2.83
CA LEU A 718 -7.88 -19.48 -2.46
C LEU A 718 -8.30 -20.56 -3.47
N ARG A 719 -9.15 -21.48 -3.03
CA ARG A 719 -9.63 -22.58 -3.87
C ARG A 719 -10.43 -22.04 -5.05
N ASN A 720 -10.09 -22.48 -6.26
CA ASN A 720 -10.93 -22.21 -7.43
C ASN A 720 -12.18 -23.10 -7.38
N PRO A 721 -13.38 -22.62 -7.77
CA PRO A 721 -14.60 -23.43 -7.75
C PRO A 721 -14.54 -24.72 -8.58
N HIS A 722 -13.66 -24.78 -9.59
CA HIS A 722 -13.48 -25.93 -10.49
C HIS A 722 -12.45 -26.96 -10.01
N GLU A 723 -11.72 -26.68 -8.93
CA GLU A 723 -10.82 -27.62 -8.23
C GLU A 723 -11.56 -28.32 -7.10
#